data_AF-A0AA35RZ01-F1
#
_entry.id   AF-A0AA35RZ01-F1
#
_cell.length_a   1.000
_cell.length_b   1.000
_cell.length_c   1.000
_cell.angle_alpha   90.00
_cell.angle_beta   90.00
_cell.angle_gamma   90.00
#
_symmetry.space_group_name_H-M   'P 1'
#
loop_
_entity.id
_entity.type
_entity.pdbx_description
1 polymer ?
#
loop_
_entity_poly.entity_id
_entity_poly.type
_entity_poly.pdbx_seq_one_letter_code
_entity_poly.pdbx_strand_id
1 'polypeptide(L)'
;MQVILAEPRGFCAGVERAIEIVERALEVFGPPVYVRHEIVHNKRVVDDLRKKGAVFVEEIDEVPEGAVTIFSAHGVSEKVESEAGRRNLPVIDATCPLVAKVHIEARRYEGEGREIILIGHDGHPEVEGTSGRVKNGVHIVATPADVAGLEVANPDKVAYVTQTTLSVDDTRDVIDALTSRFPSISGPDVKDICYATQNRQASVRKLAEEVELILVVGARNSSNSNRLREIGEEMGVPTHLIDDARDLDPTWFDGVRRGGRDRRRVRARRTGAGPGRPAAGDQHGGASDPGRDPGAGAVQTAGRTGRGQRQRQGAEACRRCARWLSVLRRHDAHERSAMSVPLIQKVRVGAYIVSKKLRGEKRYPLVLMLEPLFRCNLACPGCGKIDYPPEILNQRLSVDECLQSVDECGAPMVSIPGGEPLIHPEIGEIVAGIIARKKFVYLCTNALLLKKKLDLFTPTKYLTFSVHLDGLEEEHDHAVDQPGTFKRAVAAIKEARRRGFRVNVNATVFDGHPAERLAAFFDFVTDELGADAITVSPGYSYERAPDQQHFLNRSKTKELFREIFALGAGKKWRFSQSSLFLDFLAGNQSFQCTPWGNPTRNVFGWQKPCYLIGEGYTGSFRALMEETDWDSYGTGRYEKCADCMVHCGYEPTAAEHSLSRPWAALMVKLRGIRTTGPMAPEIDLSQARPAEYIFDRHVQEKLRDIRLAEEAASQTQEKGRRPATNAA
;
A
#
# COMPACT_ATOMS: atom_id res chain seq x y z
N MET A 1 -11.14 -41.60 -5.58
CA MET A 1 -11.73 -40.26 -5.31
C MET A 1 -10.75 -39.22 -5.80
N GLN A 2 -11.22 -38.21 -6.54
CA GLN A 2 -10.40 -37.05 -6.92
C GLN A 2 -10.71 -35.93 -5.94
N VAL A 3 -9.70 -35.32 -5.34
CA VAL A 3 -9.85 -34.18 -4.43
C VAL A 3 -9.50 -32.91 -5.21
N ILE A 4 -10.40 -31.94 -5.22
CA ILE A 4 -10.21 -30.65 -5.86
C ILE A 4 -10.21 -29.59 -4.77
N LEU A 5 -9.23 -28.69 -4.80
CA LEU A 5 -9.12 -27.61 -3.85
C LEU A 5 -9.58 -26.31 -4.51
N ALA A 6 -10.48 -25.58 -3.87
CA ALA A 6 -10.88 -24.25 -4.32
C ALA A 6 -9.69 -23.28 -4.33
N GLU A 7 -9.64 -22.37 -5.30
CA GLU A 7 -8.63 -21.30 -5.36
C GLU A 7 -9.26 -19.96 -5.77
N PRO A 8 -9.19 -18.92 -4.91
CA PRO A 8 -8.55 -18.91 -3.57
C PRO A 8 -9.32 -19.65 -2.45
N ARG A 9 -8.59 -20.06 -1.41
CA ARG A 9 -9.08 -20.67 -0.15
C ARG A 9 -8.19 -20.25 1.03
N GLY A 10 -8.62 -20.47 2.27
CA GLY A 10 -7.77 -20.23 3.47
C GLY A 10 -7.79 -18.78 3.96
N PHE A 11 -6.71 -18.32 4.60
CA PHE A 11 -6.64 -17.00 5.22
C PHE A 11 -6.66 -15.84 4.21
N CYS A 12 -7.15 -14.68 4.64
CA CYS A 12 -7.03 -13.42 3.89
C CYS A 12 -5.95 -12.55 4.54
N ALA A 13 -5.52 -11.50 3.84
CA ALA A 13 -4.53 -10.56 4.36
C ALA A 13 -4.90 -9.99 5.74
N GLY A 14 -6.18 -9.71 6.00
CA GLY A 14 -6.62 -9.21 7.31
C GLY A 14 -6.45 -10.25 8.44
N VAL A 15 -6.75 -11.52 8.16
CA VAL A 15 -6.57 -12.62 9.12
C VAL A 15 -5.10 -12.89 9.39
N GLU A 16 -4.27 -12.96 8.35
CA GLU A 16 -2.82 -13.17 8.50
C GLU A 16 -2.18 -12.05 9.33
N ARG A 17 -2.49 -10.78 9.00
CA ARG A 17 -2.03 -9.62 9.76
C ARG A 17 -2.44 -9.72 11.24
N ALA A 18 -3.69 -10.06 11.53
CA ALA A 18 -4.19 -10.09 12.90
C ALA A 18 -3.52 -11.20 13.73
N ILE A 19 -3.28 -12.38 13.14
CA ILE A 19 -2.53 -13.46 13.79
C ILE A 19 -1.08 -13.03 14.04
N GLU A 20 -0.41 -12.47 13.03
CA GLU A 20 0.98 -12.01 13.13
C GLU A 20 1.13 -10.93 14.20
N ILE A 21 0.17 -10.02 14.35
CA ILE A 21 0.16 -9.00 15.41
C ILE A 21 0.19 -9.64 16.80
N VAL A 22 -0.65 -10.65 17.06
CA VAL A 22 -0.67 -11.34 18.36
C VAL A 22 0.63 -12.11 18.59
N GLU A 23 1.12 -12.84 17.59
CA GLU A 23 2.38 -13.58 17.69
C GLU A 23 3.55 -12.63 17.96
N ARG A 24 3.61 -11.51 17.25
CA ARG A 24 4.67 -10.52 17.42
C ARG A 24 4.59 -9.80 18.75
N ALA A 25 3.37 -9.51 19.23
CA ALA A 25 3.19 -8.94 20.56
C ALA A 25 3.70 -9.90 21.65
N LEU A 26 3.40 -11.20 21.54
CA LEU A 26 3.92 -12.22 22.45
C LEU A 26 5.45 -12.31 22.39
N GLU A 27 6.06 -12.18 21.21
CA GLU A 27 7.52 -12.15 21.06
C GLU A 27 8.17 -10.90 21.67
N VAL A 28 7.57 -9.72 21.46
CA VAL A 28 8.15 -8.43 21.84
C VAL A 28 7.92 -8.13 23.32
N PHE A 29 6.71 -8.37 23.83
CA PHE A 29 6.30 -7.99 25.18
C PHE A 29 6.30 -9.17 26.15
N GLY A 30 6.34 -10.41 25.65
CA GLY A 30 6.19 -11.61 26.47
C GLY A 30 4.74 -11.88 26.88
N PRO A 31 4.40 -13.11 27.31
CA PRO A 31 3.08 -13.42 27.83
C PRO A 31 2.89 -12.91 29.27
N PRO A 32 1.65 -12.53 29.68
CA PRO A 32 0.41 -12.61 28.88
C PRO A 32 0.19 -11.37 27.98
N VAL A 33 -0.37 -11.62 26.79
CA VAL A 33 -0.94 -10.58 25.92
C VAL A 33 -2.45 -10.76 25.88
N TYR A 34 -3.21 -9.70 26.16
CA TYR A 34 -4.67 -9.76 26.22
C TYR A 34 -5.26 -9.40 24.86
N VAL A 35 -6.24 -10.18 24.40
CA VAL A 35 -6.92 -9.97 23.12
C VAL A 35 -8.42 -9.85 23.41
N ARG A 36 -9.04 -8.74 23.00
CA ARG A 36 -10.48 -8.54 23.13
C ARG A 36 -11.21 -9.30 22.02
N HIS A 37 -12.08 -10.23 22.42
CA HIS A 37 -12.70 -11.27 21.61
C HIS A 37 -11.67 -12.19 20.95
N GLU A 38 -12.14 -13.28 20.31
CA GLU A 38 -11.28 -14.09 19.45
C GLU A 38 -10.64 -13.22 18.35
N ILE A 39 -9.32 -13.35 18.16
CA ILE A 39 -8.58 -12.57 17.15
C ILE A 39 -9.17 -12.78 15.75
N VAL A 40 -9.61 -14.02 15.49
CA VAL A 40 -10.37 -14.48 14.33
C VAL A 40 -11.26 -15.66 14.77
N HIS A 41 -12.40 -15.87 14.11
CA HIS A 41 -13.28 -17.02 14.37
C HIS A 41 -12.70 -18.33 13.83
N ASN A 42 -11.64 -18.83 14.48
CA ASN A 42 -11.01 -20.13 14.19
C ASN A 42 -10.42 -20.72 15.48
N LYS A 43 -11.05 -21.81 15.96
CA LYS A 43 -10.68 -22.46 17.21
C LYS A 43 -9.22 -22.89 17.27
N ARG A 44 -8.67 -23.44 16.19
CA ARG A 44 -7.27 -23.90 16.16
C ARG A 44 -6.30 -22.74 16.31
N VAL A 45 -6.53 -21.64 15.59
CA VAL A 45 -5.72 -20.41 15.71
C VAL A 45 -5.78 -19.87 17.14
N VAL A 46 -6.98 -19.76 17.71
CA VAL A 46 -7.17 -19.26 19.08
C VAL A 46 -6.47 -20.18 20.10
N ASP A 47 -6.64 -21.50 20.00
CA ASP A 47 -6.01 -22.46 20.90
C ASP A 47 -4.48 -22.46 20.80
N ASP A 48 -3.94 -22.31 19.59
CA ASP A 48 -2.50 -22.22 19.38
C ASP A 48 -1.92 -20.90 19.94
N LEU A 49 -2.65 -19.78 19.84
CA LEU A 49 -2.26 -18.53 20.47
C LEU A 49 -2.38 -18.57 22.01
N ARG A 50 -3.42 -19.23 22.56
CA ARG A 50 -3.56 -19.48 24.01
C ARG A 50 -2.36 -20.24 24.56
N LYS A 51 -1.91 -21.30 23.86
CA LYS A 51 -0.71 -22.07 24.24
C LYS A 51 0.57 -21.23 24.24
N LYS A 52 0.64 -20.21 23.36
CA LYS A 52 1.76 -19.25 23.31
C LYS A 52 1.65 -18.15 24.37
N GLY A 53 0.54 -18.06 25.09
CA GLY A 53 0.32 -17.14 26.21
C GLY A 53 -0.58 -15.94 25.91
N ALA A 54 -1.36 -15.98 24.82
CA ALA A 54 -2.45 -15.03 24.63
C ALA A 54 -3.63 -15.33 25.57
N VAL A 55 -4.24 -14.29 26.13
CA VAL A 55 -5.44 -14.37 26.98
C VAL A 55 -6.57 -13.66 26.26
N PHE A 56 -7.61 -14.40 25.89
CA PHE A 56 -8.79 -13.86 25.21
C PHE A 56 -9.83 -13.46 26.25
N VAL A 57 -10.30 -12.22 26.20
CA VAL A 57 -11.31 -11.64 27.11
C VAL A 57 -12.51 -11.14 26.31
N GLU A 58 -13.68 -11.07 26.92
CA GLU A 58 -14.86 -10.51 26.25
C GLU A 58 -14.89 -8.99 26.39
N GLU A 59 -14.68 -8.51 27.62
CA GLU A 59 -14.74 -7.10 27.94
C GLU A 59 -13.39 -6.52 28.33
N ILE A 60 -13.25 -5.20 28.10
CA ILE A 60 -11.99 -4.50 28.38
C ILE A 60 -11.71 -4.40 29.87
N ASP A 61 -12.73 -4.39 30.73
CA ASP A 61 -12.57 -4.34 32.18
C ASP A 61 -11.85 -5.58 32.77
N GLU A 62 -11.93 -6.71 32.08
CA GLU A 62 -11.21 -7.94 32.43
C GLU A 62 -9.69 -7.84 32.25
N VAL A 63 -9.20 -6.88 31.45
CA VAL A 63 -7.77 -6.69 31.19
C VAL A 63 -7.10 -6.00 32.39
N PRO A 64 -5.97 -6.50 32.93
CA PRO A 64 -5.25 -5.81 34.00
C PRO A 64 -4.69 -4.46 33.55
N GLU A 65 -4.59 -3.48 34.47
CA GLU A 65 -3.97 -2.18 34.17
C GLU A 65 -2.53 -2.33 33.66
N GLY A 66 -2.17 -1.58 32.63
CA GLY A 66 -0.85 -1.62 31.99
C GLY A 66 -0.56 -2.86 31.15
N ALA A 67 -1.50 -3.82 31.03
CA ALA A 67 -1.30 -5.02 30.21
C ALA A 67 -1.47 -4.72 28.71
N VAL A 68 -0.64 -5.34 27.88
CA VAL A 68 -0.72 -5.22 26.42
C VAL A 68 -2.05 -5.81 25.96
N THR A 69 -2.81 -4.98 25.25
CA THR A 69 -4.18 -5.25 24.82
C THR A 69 -4.25 -5.21 23.30
N ILE A 70 -4.92 -6.17 22.68
CA ILE A 70 -5.10 -6.26 21.24
C ILE A 70 -6.58 -6.25 20.92
N PHE A 71 -7.01 -5.36 20.01
CA PHE A 71 -8.36 -5.42 19.44
C PHE A 71 -8.40 -6.40 18.27
N SER A 72 -9.46 -7.22 18.18
CA SER A 72 -9.57 -8.25 17.14
C SER A 72 -9.70 -7.69 15.72
N ALA A 73 -9.56 -8.55 14.71
CA ALA A 73 -9.70 -8.18 13.31
C ALA A 73 -11.08 -7.62 12.93
N HIS A 74 -12.10 -7.91 13.75
CA HIS A 74 -13.49 -7.52 13.52
C HIS A 74 -13.78 -6.06 13.86
N GLY A 75 -12.83 -5.35 14.47
CA GLY A 75 -13.06 -3.98 14.92
C GLY A 75 -13.75 -3.88 16.28
N VAL A 76 -13.66 -2.69 16.87
CA VAL A 76 -14.30 -2.34 18.14
C VAL A 76 -15.04 -1.02 18.03
N SER A 77 -15.94 -0.75 18.97
CA SER A 77 -16.69 0.52 19.07
C SER A 77 -15.85 1.65 19.69
N GLU A 78 -16.28 2.90 19.52
CA GLU A 78 -15.62 4.07 20.14
C GLU A 78 -15.66 4.00 21.68
N LYS A 79 -16.72 3.39 22.25
CA LYS A 79 -16.83 3.15 23.70
C LYS A 79 -15.71 2.25 24.21
N VAL A 80 -15.39 1.18 23.49
CA VAL A 80 -14.32 0.23 23.85
C VAL A 80 -12.96 0.91 23.78
N GLU A 81 -12.70 1.70 22.74
CA GLU A 81 -11.47 2.49 22.62
C GLU A 81 -11.32 3.51 23.75
N SER A 82 -12.40 4.24 24.04
CA SER A 82 -12.43 5.26 25.09
C SER A 82 -12.19 4.65 26.47
N GLU A 83 -12.77 3.47 26.74
CA GLU A 83 -12.58 2.76 27.99
C GLU A 83 -11.14 2.24 28.12
N ALA A 84 -10.57 1.66 27.06
CA ALA A 84 -9.17 1.25 27.06
C ALA A 84 -8.21 2.44 27.31
N GLY A 85 -8.51 3.59 26.68
CA GLY A 85 -7.78 4.84 26.90
C GLY A 85 -7.92 5.38 28.33
N ARG A 86 -9.13 5.35 28.90
CA ARG A 86 -9.40 5.75 30.29
C ARG A 86 -8.62 4.89 31.29
N ARG A 87 -8.46 3.60 30.99
CA ARG A 87 -7.68 2.65 31.78
C ARG A 87 -6.18 2.67 31.45
N ASN A 88 -5.75 3.55 30.55
CA ASN A 88 -4.37 3.72 30.11
C ASN A 88 -3.71 2.40 29.67
N LEU A 89 -4.48 1.56 28.97
CA LEU A 89 -4.00 0.27 28.46
C LEU A 89 -3.11 0.50 27.21
N PRO A 90 -1.94 -0.16 27.11
CA PRO A 90 -1.19 -0.23 25.86
C PRO A 90 -1.96 -1.05 24.81
N VAL A 91 -2.59 -0.38 23.85
CA VAL A 91 -3.44 -1.00 22.83
C VAL A 91 -2.70 -1.16 21.50
N ILE A 92 -2.84 -2.34 20.88
CA ILE A 92 -2.44 -2.62 19.49
C ILE A 92 -3.70 -2.99 18.71
N ASP A 93 -4.02 -2.23 17.67
CA ASP A 93 -5.23 -2.45 16.88
C ASP A 93 -4.99 -3.43 15.71
N ALA A 94 -5.54 -4.64 15.83
CA ALA A 94 -5.49 -5.65 14.78
C ALA A 94 -6.68 -5.59 13.80
N THR A 95 -7.58 -4.59 13.92
CA THR A 95 -8.73 -4.39 13.03
C THR A 95 -8.30 -4.49 11.56
N CYS A 96 -9.08 -5.26 10.79
CA CYS A 96 -8.86 -5.38 9.35
C CYS A 96 -9.02 -4.00 8.69
N PRO A 97 -8.09 -3.55 7.81
CA PRO A 97 -8.22 -2.26 7.13
C PRO A 97 -9.55 -2.09 6.36
N LEU A 98 -10.10 -3.19 5.84
CA LEU A 98 -11.40 -3.15 5.13
C LEU A 98 -12.58 -2.96 6.09
N VAL A 99 -12.48 -3.43 7.34
CA VAL A 99 -13.47 -3.12 8.39
C VAL A 99 -13.32 -1.67 8.84
N ALA A 100 -12.08 -1.19 9.00
CA ALA A 100 -11.82 0.21 9.32
C ALA A 100 -12.38 1.18 8.24
N LYS A 101 -12.33 0.79 6.95
CA LYS A 101 -13.00 1.52 5.87
C LYS A 101 -14.51 1.67 6.12
N VAL A 102 -15.19 0.59 6.51
CA VAL A 102 -16.64 0.62 6.83
C VAL A 102 -16.92 1.54 8.02
N HIS A 103 -16.09 1.51 9.07
CA HIS A 103 -16.20 2.43 10.21
C HIS A 103 -16.07 3.90 9.79
N ILE A 104 -15.15 4.18 8.86
CA ILE A 104 -14.92 5.52 8.31
C ILE A 104 -16.12 5.98 7.47
N GLU A 105 -16.66 5.12 6.61
CA GLU A 105 -17.82 5.43 5.78
C GLU A 105 -19.06 5.72 6.61
N ALA A 106 -19.33 4.89 7.62
CA ALA A 106 -20.47 5.10 8.54
C ALA A 106 -20.39 6.48 9.22
N ARG A 107 -19.21 6.86 9.73
CA ARG A 107 -18.97 8.19 10.35
C ARG A 107 -19.09 9.33 9.35
N ARG A 108 -18.61 9.14 8.11
CA ARG A 108 -18.71 10.15 7.06
C ARG A 108 -20.17 10.46 6.75
N TYR A 109 -20.97 9.43 6.49
CA TYR A 109 -22.40 9.61 6.20
C TYR A 109 -23.16 10.22 7.39
N GLU A 110 -22.81 9.85 8.62
CA GLU A 110 -23.37 10.50 9.81
C GLU A 110 -23.00 12.00 9.86
N GLY A 111 -21.74 12.35 9.55
CA GLY A 111 -21.28 13.74 9.46
C GLY A 111 -21.97 14.55 8.36
N GLU A 112 -22.46 13.90 7.30
CA GLU A 112 -23.30 14.50 6.25
C GLU A 112 -24.77 14.66 6.71
N GLY A 113 -25.11 14.26 7.94
CA GLY A 113 -26.44 14.32 8.51
C GLY A 113 -27.39 13.27 7.92
N ARG A 114 -26.87 12.10 7.53
CA ARG A 114 -27.65 10.96 7.06
C ARG A 114 -27.88 9.95 8.18
N GLU A 115 -29.07 9.35 8.20
CA GLU A 115 -29.34 8.14 8.98
C GLU A 115 -28.67 6.93 8.33
N ILE A 116 -28.08 6.06 9.15
CA ILE A 116 -27.25 4.96 8.69
C ILE A 116 -28.02 3.64 8.78
N ILE A 117 -28.03 2.90 7.68
CA ILE A 117 -28.54 1.53 7.59
C ILE A 117 -27.34 0.59 7.45
N LEU A 118 -27.10 -0.26 8.44
CA LEU A 118 -26.06 -1.27 8.40
C LEU A 118 -26.64 -2.60 7.94
N ILE A 119 -26.27 -3.02 6.73
CA ILE A 119 -26.61 -4.36 6.23
C ILE A 119 -25.68 -5.35 6.91
N GLY A 120 -26.22 -6.24 7.73
CA GLY A 120 -25.41 -7.14 8.54
C GLY A 120 -26.23 -8.03 9.47
N HIS A 121 -25.56 -8.97 10.12
CA HIS A 121 -26.19 -9.85 11.11
C HIS A 121 -26.10 -9.21 12.50
N ASP A 122 -27.25 -9.03 13.15
CA ASP A 122 -27.32 -8.55 14.52
C ASP A 122 -26.53 -9.47 15.47
N GLY A 123 -25.86 -8.87 16.46
CA GLY A 123 -24.96 -9.56 17.39
C GLY A 123 -23.61 -10.05 16.81
N HIS A 124 -23.28 -9.73 15.55
CA HIS A 124 -21.94 -10.02 15.04
C HIS A 124 -20.92 -8.97 15.52
N PRO A 125 -19.71 -9.33 15.99
CA PRO A 125 -18.74 -8.37 16.53
C PRO A 125 -18.40 -7.21 15.59
N GLU A 126 -18.30 -7.46 14.29
CA GLU A 126 -18.08 -6.43 13.25
C GLU A 126 -19.25 -5.43 13.12
N VAL A 127 -20.48 -5.91 13.31
CA VAL A 127 -21.70 -5.09 13.25
C VAL A 127 -21.79 -4.23 14.50
N GLU A 128 -21.52 -4.81 15.68
CA GLU A 128 -21.43 -4.06 16.94
C GLU A 128 -20.32 -3.00 16.90
N GLY A 129 -19.15 -3.36 16.36
CA GLY A 129 -18.02 -2.47 16.16
C GLY A 129 -18.41 -1.28 15.29
N THR A 130 -19.00 -1.53 14.12
CA THR A 130 -19.43 -0.49 13.17
C THR A 130 -20.54 0.38 13.75
N SER A 131 -21.57 -0.23 14.33
CA SER A 131 -22.69 0.48 14.98
C SER A 131 -22.19 1.40 16.10
N GLY A 132 -21.19 0.97 16.86
CA GLY A 132 -20.61 1.75 17.94
C GLY A 132 -19.62 2.83 17.50
N ARG A 133 -19.50 3.12 16.20
CA ARG A 133 -18.68 4.23 15.65
C ARG A 133 -19.51 5.46 15.29
N VAL A 134 -20.82 5.35 15.31
CA VAL A 134 -21.74 6.44 15.04
C VAL A 134 -22.49 6.84 16.32
N LYS A 135 -22.83 8.11 16.45
CA LYS A 135 -23.45 8.69 17.66
C LYS A 135 -24.95 8.53 17.69
N ASN A 136 -25.60 8.62 16.54
CA ASN A 136 -27.05 8.57 16.39
C ASN A 136 -27.60 7.14 16.24
N GLY A 137 -26.72 6.13 16.33
CA GLY A 137 -27.05 4.72 16.11
C GLY A 137 -27.18 4.36 14.63
N VAL A 138 -27.43 3.07 14.39
CA VAL A 138 -27.68 2.52 13.04
C VAL A 138 -28.97 1.69 13.06
N HIS A 139 -29.61 1.60 11.91
CA HIS A 139 -30.65 0.62 11.65
C HIS A 139 -29.99 -0.65 11.08
N ILE A 140 -30.16 -1.81 11.73
CA ILE A 140 -29.58 -3.07 11.27
C ILE A 140 -30.61 -3.83 10.44
N VAL A 141 -30.23 -4.24 9.23
CA VAL A 141 -31.07 -5.06 8.34
C VAL A 141 -30.27 -6.24 7.81
N ALA A 142 -30.88 -7.42 7.71
CA ALA A 142 -30.24 -8.61 7.17
C ALA A 142 -30.94 -9.12 5.90
N THR A 143 -32.21 -8.81 5.72
CA THR A 143 -33.06 -9.33 4.65
C THR A 143 -33.91 -8.24 3.98
N PRO A 144 -34.39 -8.45 2.74
CA PRO A 144 -35.32 -7.53 2.09
C PRO A 144 -36.62 -7.29 2.88
N ALA A 145 -37.03 -8.26 3.70
CA ALA A 145 -38.21 -8.12 4.57
C ALA A 145 -37.97 -7.10 5.70
N ASP A 146 -36.75 -7.03 6.23
CA ASP A 146 -36.39 -6.04 7.27
C ASP A 146 -36.48 -4.61 6.70
N VAL A 147 -36.11 -4.43 5.43
CA VAL A 147 -36.24 -3.16 4.71
C VAL A 147 -37.71 -2.72 4.62
N ALA A 148 -38.66 -3.65 4.52
CA ALA A 148 -40.09 -3.34 4.47
C ALA A 148 -40.64 -2.76 5.80
N GLY A 149 -40.02 -3.10 6.93
CA GLY A 149 -40.38 -2.58 8.25
C GLY A 149 -39.66 -1.31 8.66
N LEU A 150 -38.73 -0.80 7.84
CA LEU A 150 -37.78 0.21 8.30
C LEU A 150 -38.36 1.63 8.43
N GLU A 151 -38.35 2.18 9.64
CA GLU A 151 -38.74 3.56 9.92
C GLU A 151 -37.50 4.46 10.02
N VAL A 152 -37.39 5.43 9.12
CA VAL A 152 -36.36 6.47 9.12
C VAL A 152 -37.00 7.85 9.26
N ALA A 153 -36.33 8.79 9.92
CA ALA A 153 -36.86 10.13 10.14
C ALA A 153 -36.88 10.97 8.85
N ASN A 154 -35.89 10.82 7.97
CA ASN A 154 -35.87 11.47 6.66
C ASN A 154 -35.44 10.51 5.53
N PRO A 155 -36.39 10.02 4.70
CA PRO A 155 -36.12 9.14 3.56
C PRO A 155 -35.12 9.68 2.53
N ASP A 156 -34.96 11.00 2.42
CA ASP A 156 -34.00 11.63 1.48
C ASP A 156 -32.58 11.77 2.04
N LYS A 157 -32.42 11.55 3.35
CA LYS A 157 -31.12 11.64 4.05
C LYS A 157 -30.77 10.32 4.72
N VAL A 158 -30.70 9.28 3.90
CA VAL A 158 -30.30 7.94 4.34
C VAL A 158 -29.02 7.53 3.63
N ALA A 159 -28.18 6.76 4.33
CA ALA A 159 -27.08 6.02 3.74
C ALA A 159 -27.04 4.58 4.24
N TYR A 160 -26.40 3.69 3.49
CA TYR A 160 -26.12 2.34 3.98
C TYR A 160 -24.63 2.01 3.95
N VAL A 161 -24.25 1.05 4.79
CA VAL A 161 -22.94 0.39 4.84
C VAL A 161 -23.15 -1.12 5.02
N THR A 162 -22.13 -1.94 4.75
CA THR A 162 -22.29 -3.41 4.77
C THR A 162 -21.23 -4.09 5.62
N GLN A 163 -21.61 -5.20 6.26
CA GLN A 163 -20.67 -6.13 6.87
C GLN A 163 -19.83 -6.82 5.77
N THR A 164 -18.52 -6.95 5.99
CA THR A 164 -17.54 -7.39 4.97
C THR A 164 -17.59 -8.89 4.63
N THR A 165 -18.35 -9.67 5.39
CA THR A 165 -18.41 -11.15 5.29
C THR A 165 -19.76 -11.69 4.80
N LEU A 166 -20.61 -10.83 4.25
CA LEU A 166 -21.93 -11.19 3.75
C LEU A 166 -21.92 -11.98 2.43
N SER A 167 -23.03 -12.65 2.16
CA SER A 167 -23.35 -13.21 0.85
C SER A 167 -23.50 -12.08 -0.17
N VAL A 168 -22.78 -12.16 -1.29
CA VAL A 168 -22.84 -11.12 -2.33
C VAL A 168 -24.22 -11.02 -2.96
N ASP A 169 -24.91 -12.15 -3.14
CA ASP A 169 -26.21 -12.17 -3.80
C ASP A 169 -27.32 -11.69 -2.84
N ASP A 170 -27.34 -12.19 -1.60
CA ASP A 170 -28.34 -11.75 -0.62
C ASP A 170 -28.21 -10.27 -0.29
N THR A 171 -26.97 -9.77 -0.21
CA THR A 171 -26.72 -8.34 0.02
C THR A 171 -27.22 -7.49 -1.14
N ARG A 172 -27.10 -7.98 -2.38
CA ARG A 172 -27.65 -7.29 -3.55
C ARG A 172 -29.17 -7.18 -3.45
N ASP A 173 -29.86 -8.24 -3.06
CA ASP A 173 -31.32 -8.22 -2.90
C ASP A 173 -31.76 -7.22 -1.82
N VAL A 174 -31.00 -7.10 -0.73
CA VAL A 174 -31.25 -6.09 0.32
C VAL A 174 -31.00 -4.68 -0.20
N ILE A 175 -29.92 -4.46 -0.94
CA ILE A 175 -29.60 -3.16 -1.55
C ILE A 175 -30.68 -2.76 -2.56
N ASP A 176 -31.13 -3.67 -3.41
CA ASP A 176 -32.20 -3.40 -4.37
C ASP A 176 -33.51 -3.02 -3.67
N ALA A 177 -33.85 -3.68 -2.55
CA ALA A 177 -34.98 -3.30 -1.71
C ALA A 177 -34.80 -1.90 -1.08
N LEU A 178 -33.59 -1.59 -0.59
CA LEU A 178 -33.27 -0.29 -0.02
C LEU A 178 -33.34 0.83 -1.04
N THR A 179 -32.74 0.66 -2.22
CA THR A 179 -32.77 1.64 -3.31
C THR A 179 -34.18 1.82 -3.87
N SER A 180 -34.99 0.74 -3.93
CA SER A 180 -36.40 0.85 -4.32
C SER A 180 -37.23 1.64 -3.31
N ARG A 181 -36.97 1.47 -2.01
CA ARG A 181 -37.68 2.18 -0.93
C ARG A 181 -37.19 3.62 -0.73
N PHE A 182 -35.89 3.84 -0.86
CA PHE A 182 -35.20 5.10 -0.61
C PHE A 182 -34.37 5.49 -1.84
N PRO A 183 -34.98 6.12 -2.87
CA PRO A 183 -34.29 6.42 -4.13
C PRO A 183 -33.07 7.35 -3.99
N SER A 184 -33.04 8.17 -2.93
CA SER A 184 -31.96 9.11 -2.61
C SER A 184 -30.86 8.49 -1.70
N ILE A 185 -30.96 7.19 -1.39
CA ILE A 185 -30.03 6.51 -0.49
C ILE A 185 -28.61 6.51 -1.07
N SER A 186 -27.64 6.83 -0.23
CA SER A 186 -26.22 6.78 -0.59
C SER A 186 -25.56 5.56 0.03
N GLY A 187 -24.75 4.83 -0.72
CA GLY A 187 -24.04 3.70 -0.14
C GLY A 187 -22.95 3.17 -1.06
N PRO A 188 -22.08 2.31 -0.51
CA PRO A 188 -21.06 1.63 -1.28
C PRO A 188 -21.70 0.59 -2.21
N ASP A 189 -21.03 0.24 -3.30
CA ASP A 189 -21.52 -0.75 -4.25
C ASP A 189 -21.37 -2.16 -3.65
N VAL A 190 -22.13 -3.16 -4.11
CA VAL A 190 -22.01 -4.57 -3.68
C VAL A 190 -20.57 -5.07 -3.78
N LYS A 191 -19.78 -4.52 -4.71
CA LYS A 191 -18.34 -4.79 -4.86
C LYS A 191 -17.48 -4.35 -3.66
N ASP A 192 -18.02 -3.60 -2.70
CA ASP A 192 -17.34 -3.17 -1.49
C ASP A 192 -17.38 -4.21 -0.34
N ILE A 193 -18.14 -5.31 -0.48
CA ILE A 193 -17.91 -6.53 0.32
C ILE A 193 -16.44 -6.93 0.13
N CYS A 194 -15.74 -7.38 1.17
CA CYS A 194 -14.29 -7.56 0.99
C CYS A 194 -13.94 -8.56 -0.12
N TYR A 195 -12.85 -8.27 -0.86
CA TYR A 195 -12.40 -9.10 -1.99
C TYR A 195 -12.27 -10.59 -1.61
N ALA A 196 -11.87 -10.86 -0.37
CA ALA A 196 -11.59 -12.20 0.09
C ALA A 196 -12.88 -13.02 0.25
N THR A 197 -13.97 -12.39 0.67
CA THR A 197 -15.31 -12.99 0.71
C THR A 197 -15.80 -13.26 -0.71
N GLN A 198 -15.75 -12.25 -1.59
CA GLN A 198 -16.21 -12.38 -2.98
C GLN A 198 -15.48 -13.50 -3.73
N ASN A 199 -14.14 -13.51 -3.65
CA ASN A 199 -13.32 -14.48 -4.37
C ASN A 199 -13.55 -15.92 -3.88
N ARG A 200 -13.73 -16.13 -2.57
CA ARG A 200 -14.02 -17.46 -2.03
C ARG A 200 -15.42 -17.93 -2.40
N GLN A 201 -16.42 -17.06 -2.38
CA GLN A 201 -17.77 -17.39 -2.85
C GLN A 201 -17.74 -17.77 -4.33
N ALA A 202 -17.04 -17.01 -5.18
CA ALA A 202 -16.85 -17.35 -6.59
C ALA A 202 -16.14 -18.71 -6.78
N SER A 203 -15.13 -18.98 -5.96
CA SER A 203 -14.37 -20.24 -6.00
C SER A 203 -15.21 -21.44 -5.61
N VAL A 204 -16.05 -21.31 -4.56
CA VAL A 204 -16.97 -22.36 -4.16
C VAL A 204 -18.05 -22.60 -5.20
N ARG A 205 -18.59 -21.54 -5.84
CA ARG A 205 -19.53 -21.70 -6.95
C ARG A 205 -18.92 -22.52 -8.09
N LYS A 206 -17.69 -22.18 -8.51
CA LYS A 206 -16.97 -22.93 -9.53
C LYS A 206 -16.70 -24.38 -9.09
N LEU A 207 -16.27 -24.58 -7.84
CA LEU A 207 -16.03 -25.91 -7.29
C LEU A 207 -17.30 -26.78 -7.33
N ALA A 208 -18.45 -26.21 -6.97
CA ALA A 208 -19.74 -26.89 -6.96
C ALA A 208 -20.20 -27.39 -8.34
N GLU A 209 -19.69 -26.82 -9.44
CA GLU A 209 -19.95 -27.33 -10.79
C GLU A 209 -19.18 -28.62 -11.10
N GLU A 210 -18.08 -28.86 -10.38
CA GLU A 210 -17.10 -29.91 -10.68
C GLU A 210 -17.11 -31.05 -9.66
N VAL A 211 -17.77 -30.89 -8.51
CA VAL A 211 -17.73 -31.87 -7.41
C VAL A 211 -19.11 -32.40 -7.00
N GLU A 212 -19.10 -33.57 -6.36
CA GLU A 212 -20.31 -34.22 -5.82
C GLU A 212 -20.48 -33.99 -4.31
N LEU A 213 -19.44 -33.49 -3.64
CA LEU A 213 -19.37 -33.21 -2.20
C LEU A 213 -18.43 -32.02 -1.98
N ILE A 214 -18.81 -31.07 -1.13
CA ILE A 214 -17.95 -29.96 -0.70
C ILE A 214 -17.70 -30.06 0.81
N LEU A 215 -16.45 -29.85 1.20
CA LEU A 215 -16.06 -29.71 2.60
C LEU A 215 -15.51 -28.31 2.80
N VAL A 216 -16.20 -27.52 3.62
CA VAL A 216 -15.76 -26.18 4.02
C VAL A 216 -15.06 -26.31 5.37
N VAL A 217 -13.78 -25.97 5.41
CA VAL A 217 -13.00 -25.99 6.66
C VAL A 217 -13.13 -24.61 7.32
N GLY A 218 -13.78 -24.53 8.47
CA GLY A 218 -14.01 -23.29 9.20
C GLY A 218 -14.88 -23.47 10.42
N ALA A 219 -14.78 -22.53 11.37
CA ALA A 219 -15.53 -22.59 12.61
C ALA A 219 -17.01 -22.24 12.43
N ARG A 220 -17.87 -22.81 13.28
CA ARG A 220 -19.32 -22.58 13.25
C ARG A 220 -19.70 -21.12 13.48
N ASN A 221 -18.90 -20.36 14.24
CA ASN A 221 -19.09 -18.93 14.48
C ASN A 221 -18.49 -18.05 13.35
N SER A 222 -17.88 -18.62 12.31
CA SER A 222 -17.35 -17.86 11.17
C SER A 222 -18.46 -17.53 10.16
N SER A 223 -18.86 -16.26 10.06
CA SER A 223 -19.85 -15.79 9.08
C SER A 223 -19.47 -16.19 7.65
N ASN A 224 -18.26 -15.87 7.20
CA ASN A 224 -17.77 -16.22 5.87
C ASN A 224 -17.81 -17.73 5.60
N SER A 225 -17.38 -18.57 6.55
CA SER A 225 -17.35 -20.03 6.35
C SER A 225 -18.75 -20.61 6.21
N ASN A 226 -19.73 -20.09 6.95
CA ASN A 226 -21.12 -20.47 6.79
C ASN A 226 -21.68 -20.08 5.41
N ARG A 227 -21.34 -18.89 4.88
CA ARG A 227 -21.78 -18.50 3.52
C ARG A 227 -21.22 -19.41 2.43
N LEU A 228 -19.98 -19.88 2.59
CA LEU A 228 -19.43 -20.87 1.67
C LEU A 228 -20.18 -22.21 1.75
N ARG A 229 -20.60 -22.65 2.94
CA ARG A 229 -21.43 -23.86 3.11
C ARG A 229 -22.78 -23.70 2.41
N GLU A 230 -23.46 -22.59 2.68
CA GLU A 230 -24.79 -22.29 2.15
C GLU A 230 -24.79 -22.22 0.62
N ILE A 231 -23.81 -21.56 0.00
CA ILE A 231 -23.67 -21.52 -1.45
C ILE A 231 -23.55 -22.93 -2.05
N GLY A 232 -22.79 -23.83 -1.41
CA GLY A 232 -22.69 -25.21 -1.85
C GLY A 232 -24.04 -25.95 -1.79
N GLU A 233 -24.79 -25.76 -0.69
CA GLU A 233 -26.13 -26.32 -0.49
C GLU A 233 -27.14 -25.77 -1.52
N GLU A 234 -27.11 -24.47 -1.82
CA GLU A 234 -27.95 -23.81 -2.82
C GLU A 234 -27.69 -24.31 -4.25
N MET A 235 -26.42 -24.63 -4.54
CA MET A 235 -26.03 -25.30 -5.79
C MET A 235 -26.38 -26.80 -5.81
N GLY A 236 -27.06 -27.27 -4.76
CA GLY A 236 -27.56 -28.61 -4.59
C GLY A 236 -26.46 -29.64 -4.33
N VAL A 237 -25.24 -29.22 -3.98
CA VAL A 237 -24.13 -30.12 -3.66
C VAL A 237 -24.12 -30.35 -2.14
N PRO A 238 -24.13 -31.61 -1.67
CA PRO A 238 -23.89 -31.90 -0.25
C PRO A 238 -22.64 -31.17 0.25
N THR A 239 -22.81 -30.31 1.25
CA THR A 239 -21.75 -29.42 1.72
C THR A 239 -21.69 -29.45 3.24
N HIS A 240 -20.53 -29.77 3.79
CA HIS A 240 -20.34 -29.89 5.25
C HIS A 240 -19.33 -28.85 5.74
N LEU A 241 -19.68 -28.14 6.82
CA LEU A 241 -18.77 -27.28 7.56
C LEU A 241 -18.10 -28.10 8.66
N ILE A 242 -16.76 -28.16 8.63
CA ILE A 242 -15.94 -28.94 9.56
C ILE A 242 -14.86 -28.04 10.19
N ASP A 243 -14.57 -28.23 11.47
CA ASP A 243 -13.47 -27.52 12.13
C ASP A 243 -12.12 -28.14 11.72
N ASP A 244 -12.05 -29.47 11.70
CA ASP A 244 -10.87 -30.21 11.26
C ASP A 244 -11.16 -31.63 10.75
N ALA A 245 -10.09 -32.37 10.44
CA ALA A 245 -10.19 -33.71 9.84
C ALA A 245 -10.88 -34.75 10.73
N ARG A 246 -11.03 -34.51 12.04
CA ARG A 246 -11.72 -35.41 12.97
C ARG A 246 -13.24 -35.35 12.83
N ASP A 247 -13.77 -34.27 12.26
CA ASP A 247 -15.19 -34.11 12.01
C ASP A 247 -15.63 -34.81 10.71
N LEU A 248 -14.69 -35.42 9.98
CA LEU A 248 -14.99 -36.15 8.76
C LEU A 248 -15.77 -37.43 9.08
N ASP A 249 -16.98 -37.52 8.56
CA ASP A 249 -17.75 -38.76 8.56
C ASP A 249 -17.44 -39.55 7.27
N PRO A 250 -16.87 -40.76 7.36
CA PRO A 250 -16.60 -41.60 6.20
C PRO A 250 -17.82 -41.87 5.32
N THR A 251 -19.03 -41.85 5.89
CA THR A 251 -20.28 -42.11 5.15
C THR A 251 -20.60 -41.02 4.12
N TRP A 252 -20.07 -39.80 4.27
CA TRP A 252 -20.26 -38.72 3.29
C TRP A 252 -19.61 -39.01 1.93
N PHE A 253 -18.64 -39.92 1.91
CA PHE A 253 -17.88 -40.28 0.71
C PHE A 253 -18.52 -41.46 -0.06
N ASP A 254 -19.57 -42.07 0.49
CA ASP A 254 -20.26 -43.20 -0.14
C ASP A 254 -20.93 -42.77 -1.45
N GLY A 255 -20.48 -43.36 -2.56
CA GLY A 255 -21.02 -43.07 -3.90
C GLY A 255 -20.39 -41.90 -4.65
N VAL A 256 -19.40 -41.19 -4.07
CA VAL A 256 -18.61 -40.14 -4.74
C VAL A 256 -17.65 -40.75 -5.77
N ARG A 257 -17.85 -40.49 -7.07
CA ARG A 257 -17.15 -41.17 -8.17
C ARG A 257 -15.88 -40.44 -8.62
N ARG A 258 -15.08 -41.11 -9.46
CA ARG A 258 -13.77 -40.64 -9.97
C ARG A 258 -13.87 -39.60 -11.12
N GLY A 259 -15.03 -38.98 -11.32
CA GLY A 259 -15.23 -37.92 -12.30
C GLY A 259 -16.48 -37.18 -11.87
N GLY A 260 -16.35 -35.87 -11.62
CA GLY A 260 -17.38 -35.02 -11.03
C GLY A 260 -18.71 -35.01 -11.77
N ARG A 261 -19.64 -34.17 -11.31
CA ARG A 261 -21.03 -34.09 -11.83
C ARG A 261 -21.08 -34.08 -13.37
N ASP A 262 -21.83 -35.05 -13.93
CA ASP A 262 -22.22 -35.01 -15.33
C ASP A 262 -23.10 -33.76 -15.57
N ARG A 263 -22.60 -32.83 -16.41
CA ARG A 263 -23.19 -31.51 -16.69
C ARG A 263 -24.65 -31.54 -17.18
N ARG A 264 -25.20 -32.72 -17.50
CA ARG A 264 -26.58 -32.89 -17.99
C ARG A 264 -27.67 -32.87 -16.90
N ARG A 265 -27.33 -32.96 -15.59
CA ARG A 265 -28.32 -33.12 -14.50
C ARG A 265 -28.74 -31.86 -13.74
N VAL A 266 -28.08 -30.71 -13.94
CA VAL A 266 -28.22 -29.51 -13.09
C VAL A 266 -29.60 -28.81 -13.21
N ARG A 267 -30.44 -29.14 -14.20
CA ARG A 267 -31.75 -28.48 -14.41
C ARG A 267 -32.93 -29.02 -13.62
N ALA A 268 -32.78 -30.07 -12.82
CA ALA A 268 -33.93 -30.75 -12.21
C ALA A 268 -33.70 -31.03 -10.72
N ARG A 269 -33.90 -30.03 -9.85
CA ARG A 269 -34.22 -30.17 -8.40
C ARG A 269 -34.30 -28.79 -7.73
N ARG A 270 -35.35 -28.02 -8.05
CA ARG A 270 -35.86 -26.94 -7.20
C ARG A 270 -37.26 -27.34 -6.76
N THR A 271 -37.38 -28.27 -5.82
CA THR A 271 -38.59 -28.51 -5.02
C THR A 271 -38.31 -29.56 -3.95
N GLY A 272 -38.50 -29.21 -2.67
CA GLY A 272 -38.90 -30.17 -1.63
C GLY A 272 -38.05 -30.29 -0.35
N ALA A 273 -38.44 -29.51 0.67
CA ALA A 273 -38.71 -29.90 2.06
C ALA A 273 -37.60 -30.43 3.03
N GLY A 274 -37.27 -29.59 4.02
CA GLY A 274 -37.45 -29.78 5.48
C GLY A 274 -36.56 -30.77 6.27
N PRO A 275 -35.89 -30.36 7.38
CA PRO A 275 -35.19 -31.31 8.25
C PRO A 275 -35.93 -31.60 9.58
N GLY A 276 -36.00 -32.89 9.90
CA GLY A 276 -36.27 -33.43 11.23
C GLY A 276 -34.99 -33.56 12.08
N ARG A 277 -35.21 -33.64 13.39
CA ARG A 277 -34.30 -33.55 14.55
C ARG A 277 -33.17 -34.61 14.69
N PRO A 278 -32.19 -34.41 15.62
CA PRO A 278 -30.88 -35.04 15.61
C PRO A 278 -30.66 -36.21 16.60
N ALA A 279 -29.46 -36.79 16.49
CA ALA A 279 -28.87 -37.95 17.17
C ALA A 279 -28.58 -37.80 18.68
N ALA A 280 -28.26 -38.94 19.32
CA ALA A 280 -27.50 -39.01 20.58
C ALA A 280 -26.82 -40.40 20.75
N GLY A 281 -25.63 -40.45 21.35
CA GLY A 281 -25.14 -41.66 22.03
C GLY A 281 -23.63 -42.00 22.03
N ASP A 282 -22.80 -41.16 22.66
CA ASP A 282 -21.84 -41.46 23.75
C ASP A 282 -20.91 -42.72 23.83
N GLN A 283 -19.63 -42.41 24.07
CA GLN A 283 -18.75 -42.82 25.21
C GLN A 283 -17.73 -43.99 25.17
N HIS A 284 -16.60 -43.68 25.86
CA HIS A 284 -15.53 -44.48 26.50
C HIS A 284 -14.33 -44.92 25.63
N GLY A 285 -13.07 -44.87 26.07
CA GLY A 285 -12.42 -44.55 27.35
C GLY A 285 -11.01 -45.19 27.38
N GLY A 286 -10.11 -44.76 28.28
CA GLY A 286 -8.98 -45.59 28.73
C GLY A 286 -7.58 -44.99 28.68
N ALA A 287 -6.99 -44.82 29.86
CA ALA A 287 -5.67 -44.25 30.17
C ALA A 287 -4.54 -45.31 30.23
N SER A 288 -3.27 -44.88 30.23
CA SER A 288 -2.23 -45.28 31.23
C SER A 288 -0.82 -44.74 30.90
N ASP A 289 -0.03 -44.61 31.95
CA ASP A 289 1.17 -43.78 32.20
C ASP A 289 2.48 -44.65 32.22
N PRO A 290 3.59 -44.31 32.93
CA PRO A 290 4.82 -43.61 32.49
C PRO A 290 6.13 -44.44 32.51
N GLY A 291 7.27 -43.82 32.15
CA GLY A 291 8.51 -43.99 32.96
C GLY A 291 9.90 -43.86 32.29
N ARG A 292 10.78 -43.09 32.99
CA ARG A 292 12.27 -43.10 33.09
C ARG A 292 13.16 -42.26 32.13
N ASP A 293 13.50 -41.04 32.56
CA ASP A 293 14.74 -40.56 33.26
C ASP A 293 16.17 -41.10 32.90
N PRO A 294 17.30 -40.46 33.30
CA PRO A 294 18.13 -39.59 32.44
C PRO A 294 19.65 -39.90 32.52
N GLY A 295 20.52 -39.10 31.86
CA GLY A 295 21.97 -39.24 31.96
C GLY A 295 22.76 -37.97 31.64
N ALA A 296 23.45 -37.46 32.66
CA ALA A 296 24.21 -36.22 32.71
C ALA A 296 25.64 -36.32 32.12
N GLY A 297 26.28 -35.17 31.88
CA GLY A 297 27.72 -35.06 31.60
C GLY A 297 28.18 -33.62 31.43
N ALA A 298 28.73 -33.05 32.50
CA ALA A 298 29.11 -31.65 32.64
C ALA A 298 30.63 -31.43 32.45
N VAL A 299 31.04 -30.15 32.53
CA VAL A 299 32.25 -29.63 33.23
C VAL A 299 33.42 -29.04 32.39
N GLN A 300 33.51 -27.70 32.47
CA GLN A 300 34.69 -26.82 32.79
C GLN A 300 35.85 -26.65 31.79
N THR A 301 36.73 -25.63 31.88
CA THR A 301 36.69 -24.15 32.07
C THR A 301 38.14 -23.65 31.95
N ALA A 302 38.31 -22.43 31.39
CA ALA A 302 39.29 -21.37 31.78
C ALA A 302 40.81 -21.47 31.48
N GLY A 303 41.38 -20.28 31.16
CA GLY A 303 42.79 -19.89 31.46
C GLY A 303 43.59 -19.34 30.26
N ARG A 304 43.55 -18.05 29.87
CA ARG A 304 44.29 -16.85 30.34
C ARG A 304 45.81 -16.73 29.97
N THR A 305 46.15 -15.54 29.43
CA THR A 305 47.41 -14.72 29.54
C THR A 305 48.48 -14.74 28.43
N GLY A 306 49.02 -13.55 28.12
CA GLY A 306 50.30 -13.36 27.42
C GLY A 306 50.47 -12.02 26.67
N ARG A 307 50.99 -10.98 27.32
CA ARG A 307 51.42 -9.70 26.73
C ARG A 307 52.85 -9.78 26.18
N GLY A 308 53.07 -9.21 24.99
CA GLY A 308 54.14 -8.23 24.73
C GLY A 308 55.45 -8.73 24.10
N GLN A 309 55.73 -8.27 22.87
CA GLN A 309 57.03 -7.67 22.52
C GLN A 309 57.03 -7.02 21.12
N ARG A 310 57.80 -5.93 21.02
CA ARG A 310 58.46 -5.33 19.84
C ARG A 310 57.72 -4.25 19.05
N GLN A 311 57.82 -3.04 19.62
CA GLN A 311 58.17 -1.82 18.88
C GLN A 311 59.38 -2.06 17.96
N ARG A 312 59.25 -1.69 16.68
CA ARG A 312 60.27 -1.07 15.80
C ARG A 312 59.80 -1.23 14.35
N GLN A 313 58.97 -0.30 13.87
CA GLN A 313 58.79 0.01 12.43
C GLN A 313 57.90 1.26 12.21
N GLY A 314 57.92 2.20 13.16
CA GLY A 314 57.09 3.42 13.16
C GLY A 314 57.69 4.64 12.46
N ALA A 315 58.80 4.53 11.72
CA ALA A 315 59.55 5.72 11.25
C ALA A 315 59.54 5.97 9.73
N GLU A 316 59.02 5.06 8.90
CA GLU A 316 58.98 5.24 7.43
C GLU A 316 57.58 5.36 6.83
N ALA A 317 56.52 4.96 7.54
CA ALA A 317 55.14 5.12 7.10
C ALA A 317 54.63 6.59 7.19
N CYS A 318 55.30 7.44 7.97
CA CYS A 318 54.80 8.79 8.29
C CYS A 318 55.09 9.86 7.21
N ARG A 319 56.04 9.62 6.28
CA ARG A 319 56.40 10.60 5.22
C ARG A 319 55.64 10.41 3.90
N ARG A 320 55.06 9.23 3.64
CA ARG A 320 54.19 8.98 2.47
C ARG A 320 52.74 9.46 2.68
N CYS A 321 52.28 9.54 3.94
CA CYS A 321 50.92 10.00 4.26
C CYS A 321 50.76 11.53 4.10
N ALA A 322 51.80 12.31 4.40
CA ALA A 322 51.77 13.77 4.30
C ALA A 322 51.69 14.31 2.85
N ARG A 323 52.24 13.58 1.87
CA ARG A 323 52.16 13.96 0.44
C ARG A 323 50.80 13.61 -0.19
N TRP A 324 50.19 12.50 0.22
CA TRP A 324 48.82 12.13 -0.17
C TRP A 324 47.75 13.06 0.43
N LEU A 325 47.95 13.52 1.68
CA LEU A 325 47.07 14.50 2.32
C LEU A 325 47.13 15.90 1.66
N SER A 326 48.23 16.26 0.99
CA SER A 326 48.33 17.54 0.27
C SER A 326 47.66 17.55 -1.12
N VAL A 327 47.38 16.37 -1.68
CA VAL A 327 46.59 16.17 -2.91
C VAL A 327 45.10 16.05 -2.59
N LEU A 328 44.75 15.51 -1.42
CA LEU A 328 43.37 15.49 -0.91
C LEU A 328 42.92 16.84 -0.32
N ARG A 329 43.83 17.68 0.21
CA ARG A 329 43.50 19.03 0.72
C ARG A 329 43.34 20.11 -0.34
N ARG A 330 43.58 19.81 -1.63
CA ARG A 330 43.29 20.72 -2.75
C ARG A 330 41.94 20.45 -3.44
N HIS A 331 41.11 19.58 -2.85
CA HIS A 331 39.74 19.33 -3.32
C HIS A 331 38.66 19.59 -2.26
N ASP A 332 39.04 20.09 -1.08
CA ASP A 332 38.12 20.74 -0.16
C ASP A 332 38.13 22.25 -0.41
N ALA A 333 36.94 22.83 -0.59
CA ALA A 333 36.66 24.25 -0.80
C ALA A 333 36.75 24.81 -2.23
N HIS A 334 36.37 24.04 -3.25
CA HIS A 334 35.65 24.67 -4.37
C HIS A 334 34.18 24.78 -4.00
N GLU A 335 33.70 26.02 -3.87
CA GLU A 335 32.30 26.44 -3.78
C GLU A 335 31.34 25.37 -4.36
N ARG A 336 30.73 24.57 -3.48
CA ARG A 336 29.65 23.66 -3.87
C ARG A 336 28.52 24.57 -4.33
N SER A 337 28.36 24.65 -5.65
CA SER A 337 27.43 25.55 -6.33
C SER A 337 26.11 25.66 -5.57
N ALA A 338 25.75 26.89 -5.17
CA ALA A 338 24.55 27.27 -4.43
C ALA A 338 23.23 27.03 -5.21
N MET A 339 23.21 26.08 -6.16
CA MET A 339 22.09 25.82 -7.05
C MET A 339 21.40 24.49 -6.72
N SER A 340 20.07 24.57 -6.57
CA SER A 340 19.20 23.41 -6.30
C SER A 340 19.30 22.34 -7.39
N VAL A 341 19.35 22.75 -8.66
CA VAL A 341 19.53 21.86 -9.81
C VAL A 341 20.84 22.19 -10.54
N PRO A 342 21.70 21.20 -10.86
CA PRO A 342 22.95 21.42 -11.59
C PRO A 342 22.75 22.17 -12.92
N LEU A 343 23.65 23.11 -13.25
CA LEU A 343 23.55 23.90 -14.48
C LEU A 343 23.52 23.02 -15.74
N ILE A 344 24.36 21.97 -15.75
CA ILE A 344 24.40 21.00 -16.85
C ILE A 344 23.04 20.31 -17.06
N GLN A 345 22.29 20.05 -15.99
CA GLN A 345 20.96 19.46 -16.08
C GLN A 345 19.97 20.46 -16.67
N LYS A 346 19.94 21.70 -16.17
CA LYS A 346 19.09 22.78 -16.71
C LYS A 346 19.32 22.98 -18.22
N VAL A 347 20.58 23.08 -18.63
CA VAL A 347 20.94 23.28 -20.05
C VAL A 347 20.52 22.09 -20.91
N ARG A 348 20.80 20.85 -20.48
CA ARG A 348 20.46 19.66 -21.29
C ARG A 348 18.97 19.39 -21.37
N VAL A 349 18.23 19.56 -20.26
CA VAL A 349 16.77 19.43 -20.26
C VAL A 349 16.13 20.55 -21.09
N GLY A 350 16.59 21.79 -20.95
CA GLY A 350 16.14 22.91 -21.79
C GLY A 350 16.38 22.67 -23.28
N ALA A 351 17.59 22.24 -23.66
CA ALA A 351 17.93 21.90 -25.04
C ALA A 351 17.07 20.72 -25.58
N TYR A 352 16.78 19.72 -24.74
CA TYR A 352 15.88 18.63 -25.09
C TYR A 352 14.46 19.14 -25.39
N ILE A 353 13.88 19.96 -24.51
CA ILE A 353 12.54 20.52 -24.71
C ILE A 353 12.48 21.36 -25.98
N VAL A 354 13.47 22.24 -26.19
CA VAL A 354 13.55 23.06 -27.42
C VAL A 354 13.65 22.17 -28.66
N SER A 355 14.47 21.13 -28.65
CA SER A 355 14.58 20.17 -29.76
C SER A 355 13.26 19.46 -30.07
N LYS A 356 12.48 19.10 -29.04
CA LYS A 356 11.16 18.48 -29.21
C LYS A 356 10.16 19.43 -29.83
N LYS A 357 10.12 20.68 -29.37
CA LYS A 357 9.29 21.75 -29.94
C LYS A 357 9.64 22.07 -31.39
N LEU A 358 10.92 22.19 -31.72
CA LEU A 358 11.37 22.45 -33.10
C LEU A 358 10.98 21.32 -34.07
N ARG A 359 10.82 20.09 -33.57
CA ARG A 359 10.32 18.95 -34.34
C ARG A 359 8.80 18.85 -34.39
N GLY A 360 8.07 19.76 -33.74
CA GLY A 360 6.61 19.71 -33.67
C GLY A 360 6.06 18.55 -32.83
N GLU A 361 6.89 17.91 -31.99
CA GLU A 361 6.44 16.83 -31.12
C GLU A 361 5.56 17.39 -30.00
N LYS A 362 4.27 17.03 -30.02
CA LYS A 362 3.29 17.51 -29.02
C LYS A 362 3.38 16.77 -27.69
N ARG A 363 3.73 15.48 -27.72
CA ARG A 363 3.79 14.61 -26.53
C ARG A 363 5.17 13.99 -26.44
N TYR A 364 5.92 14.32 -25.39
CA TYR A 364 7.26 13.82 -25.15
C TYR A 364 7.54 13.72 -23.64
N PRO A 365 8.33 12.74 -23.20
CA PRO A 365 8.60 12.55 -21.78
C PRO A 365 9.76 13.44 -21.32
N LEU A 366 9.69 13.93 -20.09
CA LEU A 366 10.76 14.66 -19.39
C LEU A 366 11.47 13.78 -18.37
N VAL A 367 10.71 12.97 -17.64
CA VAL A 367 11.24 12.09 -16.59
C VAL A 367 10.64 10.69 -16.76
N LEU A 368 11.47 9.67 -16.94
CA LEU A 368 11.00 8.29 -16.80
C LEU A 368 10.85 7.97 -15.31
N MET A 369 9.67 7.55 -14.88
CA MET A 369 9.44 6.96 -13.56
C MET A 369 9.65 5.44 -13.67
N LEU A 370 10.81 4.96 -13.24
CA LEU A 370 11.18 3.54 -13.32
C LEU A 370 10.99 2.90 -11.95
N GLU A 371 9.97 2.06 -11.80
CA GLU A 371 9.69 1.31 -10.56
C GLU A 371 10.18 -0.14 -10.74
N PRO A 372 11.44 -0.45 -10.42
CA PRO A 372 12.00 -1.78 -10.65
C PRO A 372 11.36 -2.85 -9.75
N LEU A 373 10.74 -2.46 -8.64
CA LEU A 373 10.03 -3.33 -7.71
C LEU A 373 8.97 -2.53 -6.94
N PHE A 374 8.08 -3.23 -6.24
CA PHE A 374 7.12 -2.61 -5.30
C PHE A 374 7.40 -2.90 -3.84
N ARG A 375 8.23 -3.91 -3.52
CA ARG A 375 8.55 -4.27 -2.14
C ARG A 375 9.23 -3.13 -1.39
N CYS A 376 8.82 -2.90 -0.14
CA CYS A 376 9.43 -1.93 0.75
C CYS A 376 9.76 -2.55 2.10
N ASN A 377 10.65 -1.89 2.84
CA ASN A 377 10.97 -2.18 4.24
C ASN A 377 10.28 -1.20 5.22
N LEU A 378 9.27 -0.47 4.74
CA LEU A 378 8.33 0.36 5.49
C LEU A 378 6.91 0.04 5.04
N ALA A 379 5.94 0.25 5.92
CA ALA A 379 4.52 0.03 5.69
C ALA A 379 3.68 1.30 5.90
N CYS A 380 4.09 2.40 5.26
CA CYS A 380 3.52 3.72 5.54
C CYS A 380 2.00 3.76 5.28
N PRO A 381 1.18 4.34 6.18
CA PRO A 381 -0.28 4.40 6.04
C PRO A 381 -0.78 5.13 4.78
N GLY A 382 0.00 6.09 4.26
CA GLY A 382 -0.31 6.79 3.01
C GLY A 382 0.18 6.10 1.73
N CYS A 383 0.83 4.93 1.82
CA CYS A 383 1.49 4.29 0.69
C CYS A 383 0.61 3.24 0.00
N GLY A 384 0.06 3.56 -1.17
CA GLY A 384 -0.67 2.59 -2.01
C GLY A 384 0.22 1.66 -2.85
N LYS A 385 1.56 1.82 -2.81
CA LYS A 385 2.50 1.13 -3.73
C LYS A 385 2.92 -0.25 -3.24
N ILE A 386 2.84 -0.53 -1.94
CA ILE A 386 3.24 -1.82 -1.33
C ILE A 386 2.05 -2.72 -1.04
N ASP A 387 0.84 -2.19 -1.19
CA ASP A 387 -0.37 -2.96 -1.03
C ASP A 387 -0.45 -3.86 -2.29
N TYR A 388 0.10 -5.05 -2.31
CA TYR A 388 -0.09 -6.00 -3.41
C TYR A 388 0.08 -7.39 -2.83
N PRO A 389 -0.50 -8.43 -3.45
CA PRO A 389 -0.22 -9.80 -3.09
C PRO A 389 1.30 -10.09 -3.12
N PRO A 390 1.83 -10.93 -2.21
CA PRO A 390 3.25 -11.24 -2.12
C PRO A 390 3.89 -11.68 -3.45
N GLU A 391 3.14 -12.38 -4.30
CA GLU A 391 3.57 -12.84 -5.62
C GLU A 391 3.97 -11.68 -6.52
N ILE A 392 3.24 -10.56 -6.47
CA ILE A 392 3.53 -9.33 -7.21
C ILE A 392 4.64 -8.54 -6.52
N LEU A 393 4.61 -8.44 -5.18
CA LEU A 393 5.67 -7.75 -4.42
C LEU A 393 7.04 -8.40 -4.61
N ASN A 394 7.08 -9.70 -4.86
CA ASN A 394 8.32 -10.45 -5.11
C ASN A 394 8.83 -10.31 -6.56
N GLN A 395 8.05 -9.72 -7.47
CA GLN A 395 8.52 -9.41 -8.82
C GLN A 395 9.53 -8.27 -8.80
N ARG A 396 10.43 -8.30 -9.79
CA ARG A 396 11.41 -7.25 -10.05
C ARG A 396 11.72 -7.19 -11.54
N LEU A 397 11.97 -6.00 -12.05
CA LEU A 397 12.53 -5.80 -13.38
C LEU A 397 14.02 -6.12 -13.34
N SER A 398 14.50 -6.87 -14.31
CA SER A 398 15.93 -7.11 -14.51
C SER A 398 16.66 -5.82 -14.94
N VAL A 399 18.00 -5.84 -14.84
CA VAL A 399 18.86 -4.74 -15.33
C VAL A 399 18.56 -4.44 -16.80
N ASP A 400 18.45 -5.46 -17.63
CA ASP A 400 18.19 -5.30 -19.06
C ASP A 400 16.82 -4.69 -19.34
N GLU A 401 15.76 -5.14 -18.66
CA GLU A 401 14.43 -4.54 -18.79
C GLU A 401 14.42 -3.06 -18.36
N CYS A 402 15.11 -2.74 -17.27
CA CYS A 402 15.26 -1.36 -16.81
C CYS A 402 15.97 -0.49 -17.85
N LEU A 403 17.10 -0.95 -18.39
CA LEU A 403 17.90 -0.20 -19.34
C LEU A 403 17.24 -0.09 -20.72
N GLN A 404 16.57 -1.15 -21.18
CA GLN A 404 15.74 -1.12 -22.38
C GLN A 404 14.64 -0.07 -22.24
N SER A 405 13.97 -0.01 -21.09
CA SER A 405 12.91 0.98 -20.85
C SER A 405 13.43 2.42 -20.87
N VAL A 406 14.67 2.63 -20.40
CA VAL A 406 15.36 3.93 -20.44
C VAL A 406 15.70 4.35 -21.88
N ASP A 407 16.15 3.39 -22.69
CA ASP A 407 16.46 3.61 -24.10
C ASP A 407 15.20 3.87 -24.92
N GLU A 408 14.14 3.10 -24.67
CA GLU A 408 12.85 3.20 -25.35
C GLU A 408 12.14 4.53 -25.07
N CYS A 409 12.12 4.97 -23.80
CA CYS A 409 11.46 6.22 -23.40
C CYS A 409 12.22 7.46 -23.89
N GLY A 410 13.55 7.42 -23.89
CA GLY A 410 14.38 8.52 -24.37
C GLY A 410 14.40 9.77 -23.48
N ALA A 411 13.63 9.82 -22.38
CA ALA A 411 13.61 10.95 -21.44
C ALA A 411 15.03 11.35 -20.97
N PRO A 412 15.32 12.65 -20.78
CA PRO A 412 16.64 13.10 -20.31
C PRO A 412 16.93 12.75 -18.85
N MET A 413 15.88 12.49 -18.06
CA MET A 413 15.95 12.18 -16.64
C MET A 413 15.25 10.84 -16.34
N VAL A 414 15.75 10.13 -15.33
CA VAL A 414 15.15 8.91 -14.81
C VAL A 414 15.04 9.06 -13.30
N SER A 415 13.81 9.01 -12.79
CA SER A 415 13.55 8.84 -11.36
C SER A 415 13.35 7.34 -11.12
N ILE A 416 13.95 6.81 -10.06
CA ILE A 416 13.80 5.40 -9.66
C ILE A 416 13.03 5.35 -8.34
N PRO A 417 11.68 5.42 -8.37
CA PRO A 417 10.81 5.14 -7.22
C PRO A 417 10.41 3.65 -7.17
N GLY A 418 9.31 3.33 -6.48
CA GLY A 418 8.77 1.97 -6.38
C GLY A 418 9.29 1.24 -5.14
N GLY A 419 8.40 0.99 -4.17
CA GLY A 419 8.78 0.39 -2.89
C GLY A 419 10.00 1.08 -2.25
N GLU A 420 11.00 0.28 -1.86
CA GLU A 420 12.35 0.75 -1.54
C GLU A 420 13.35 0.21 -2.58
N PRO A 421 13.79 1.04 -3.55
CA PRO A 421 14.68 0.61 -4.63
C PRO A 421 16.00 -0.01 -4.17
N LEU A 422 16.54 0.39 -3.01
CA LEU A 422 17.79 -0.18 -2.48
C LEU A 422 17.68 -1.65 -2.02
N ILE A 423 16.46 -2.20 -1.98
CA ILE A 423 16.23 -3.65 -1.83
C ILE A 423 16.62 -4.40 -3.10
N HIS A 424 16.54 -3.77 -4.28
CA HIS A 424 16.88 -4.44 -5.53
C HIS A 424 18.36 -4.85 -5.52
N PRO A 425 18.69 -6.14 -5.75
CA PRO A 425 20.05 -6.65 -5.61
C PRO A 425 21.02 -5.96 -6.59
N GLU A 426 20.55 -5.68 -7.80
CA GLU A 426 21.34 -5.10 -8.89
C GLU A 426 21.14 -3.57 -9.04
N ILE A 427 20.64 -2.88 -8.00
CA ILE A 427 20.35 -1.43 -8.10
C ILE A 427 21.58 -0.60 -8.52
N GLY A 428 22.78 -1.00 -8.10
CA GLY A 428 24.03 -0.34 -8.49
C GLY A 428 24.29 -0.43 -10.00
N GLU A 429 24.02 -1.59 -10.60
CA GLU A 429 24.18 -1.85 -12.03
C GLU A 429 23.16 -1.09 -12.87
N ILE A 430 21.89 -1.07 -12.42
CA ILE A 430 20.83 -0.27 -13.03
C ILE A 430 21.23 1.21 -13.07
N VAL A 431 21.64 1.77 -11.93
CA VAL A 431 22.05 3.18 -11.84
C VAL A 431 23.29 3.46 -12.70
N ALA A 432 24.29 2.59 -12.67
CA ALA A 432 25.50 2.73 -13.48
C ALA A 432 25.17 2.71 -14.99
N GLY A 433 24.31 1.79 -15.43
CA GLY A 433 23.87 1.67 -16.82
C GLY A 433 23.07 2.89 -17.30
N ILE A 434 22.27 3.51 -16.43
CA ILE A 434 21.54 4.75 -16.74
C ILE A 434 22.50 5.95 -16.83
N ILE A 435 23.49 6.05 -15.93
CA ILE A 435 24.52 7.09 -15.97
C ILE A 435 25.39 6.96 -17.23
N ALA A 436 25.71 5.74 -17.66
CA ALA A 436 26.45 5.50 -18.91
C ALA A 436 25.72 6.06 -20.14
N ARG A 437 24.38 6.05 -20.13
CA ARG A 437 23.51 6.71 -21.13
C ARG A 437 23.42 8.23 -20.97
N LYS A 438 24.21 8.80 -20.07
CA LYS A 438 24.25 10.24 -19.73
C LYS A 438 22.87 10.78 -19.33
N LYS A 439 22.03 9.98 -18.68
CA LYS A 439 20.76 10.41 -18.10
C LYS A 439 20.98 10.90 -16.67
N PHE A 440 20.16 11.84 -16.20
CA PHE A 440 20.20 12.28 -14.81
C PHE A 440 19.31 11.37 -13.96
N VAL A 441 19.90 10.72 -12.97
CA VAL A 441 19.27 9.76 -12.07
C VAL A 441 18.88 10.45 -10.76
N TYR A 442 17.62 10.31 -10.39
CA TYR A 442 17.10 10.57 -9.06
C TYR A 442 16.72 9.23 -8.43
N LEU A 443 17.60 8.68 -7.59
CA LEU A 443 17.34 7.41 -6.91
C LEU A 443 16.55 7.68 -5.63
N CYS A 444 15.28 7.30 -5.62
CA CYS A 444 14.41 7.51 -4.46
C CYS A 444 14.71 6.49 -3.37
N THR A 445 14.62 6.89 -2.11
CA THR A 445 14.80 5.98 -0.96
C THR A 445 14.17 6.56 0.31
N ASN A 446 13.72 5.69 1.21
CA ASN A 446 13.38 6.01 2.60
C ASN A 446 14.61 6.12 3.53
N ALA A 447 15.82 6.02 2.95
CA ALA A 447 17.13 6.15 3.58
C ALA A 447 17.54 5.06 4.57
N LEU A 448 16.67 4.12 4.95
CA LEU A 448 16.98 3.11 5.96
C LEU A 448 18.12 2.17 5.54
N LEU A 449 18.23 1.91 4.23
CA LEU A 449 19.30 1.09 3.63
C LEU A 449 20.45 1.92 3.05
N LEU A 450 20.24 3.23 2.85
CA LEU A 450 21.15 4.10 2.11
C LEU A 450 22.57 4.04 2.65
N LYS A 451 22.77 4.26 3.96
CA LYS A 451 24.10 4.26 4.58
C LYS A 451 24.90 2.98 4.32
N LYS A 452 24.25 1.82 4.29
CA LYS A 452 24.88 0.51 4.05
C LYS A 452 25.16 0.24 2.57
N LYS A 453 24.45 0.93 1.67
CA LYS A 453 24.48 0.71 0.23
C LYS A 453 25.23 1.79 -0.54
N LEU A 454 25.71 2.85 0.12
CA LEU A 454 26.46 3.95 -0.51
C LEU A 454 27.67 3.48 -1.31
N ASP A 455 28.33 2.39 -0.91
CA ASP A 455 29.50 1.82 -1.60
C ASP A 455 29.17 1.22 -2.98
N LEU A 456 27.88 0.99 -3.29
CA LEU A 456 27.44 0.57 -4.62
C LEU A 456 27.50 1.70 -5.66
N PHE A 457 27.65 2.95 -5.21
CA PHE A 457 27.54 4.13 -6.06
C PHE A 457 28.81 4.97 -6.00
N THR A 458 29.04 5.76 -7.06
CA THR A 458 30.11 6.76 -7.11
C THR A 458 29.49 8.15 -7.24
N PRO A 459 29.94 9.16 -6.48
CA PRO A 459 29.46 10.53 -6.65
C PRO A 459 29.70 11.04 -8.07
N THR A 460 28.65 11.49 -8.75
CA THR A 460 28.74 12.09 -10.08
C THR A 460 27.73 13.22 -10.24
N LYS A 461 27.90 14.05 -11.28
CA LYS A 461 26.91 15.06 -11.68
C LYS A 461 25.59 14.48 -12.22
N TYR A 462 25.52 13.16 -12.41
CA TYR A 462 24.37 12.46 -12.96
C TYR A 462 23.57 11.71 -11.90
N LEU A 463 24.04 11.61 -10.65
CA LEU A 463 23.36 10.89 -9.58
C LEU A 463 22.98 11.84 -8.45
N THR A 464 21.69 11.86 -8.11
CA THR A 464 21.15 12.50 -6.92
C THR A 464 20.35 11.46 -6.13
N PHE A 465 20.61 11.33 -4.83
CA PHE A 465 19.71 10.58 -3.95
C PHE A 465 18.52 11.46 -3.62
N SER A 466 17.31 10.97 -3.87
CA SER A 466 16.05 11.63 -3.52
C SER A 466 15.49 10.97 -2.26
N VAL A 467 15.82 11.51 -1.10
CA VAL A 467 15.47 10.91 0.19
C VAL A 467 14.11 11.41 0.64
N HIS A 468 13.19 10.49 0.92
CA HIS A 468 11.88 10.84 1.47
C HIS A 468 12.01 11.33 2.91
N LEU A 469 11.50 12.54 3.18
CA LEU A 469 11.42 13.15 4.51
C LEU A 469 10.25 14.13 4.47
N ASP A 470 9.18 13.82 5.20
CA ASP A 470 7.84 14.41 4.99
C ASP A 470 7.46 15.43 6.09
N GLY A 471 8.42 15.83 6.92
CA GLY A 471 8.26 16.77 8.01
C GLY A 471 9.42 16.69 9.01
N LEU A 472 9.28 17.36 10.15
CA LEU A 472 10.18 17.18 11.29
C LEU A 472 9.98 15.79 11.91
N GLU A 473 10.70 15.48 12.98
CA GLU A 473 10.77 14.11 13.54
C GLU A 473 9.40 13.48 13.79
N GLU A 474 8.51 14.20 14.46
CA GLU A 474 7.17 13.74 14.79
C GLU A 474 6.32 13.46 13.55
N GLU A 475 6.22 14.43 12.63
CA GLU A 475 5.39 14.29 11.42
C GLU A 475 5.92 13.19 10.50
N HIS A 476 7.24 13.11 10.31
CA HIS A 476 7.81 12.11 9.42
C HIS A 476 7.67 10.71 9.99
N ASP A 477 7.95 10.51 11.28
CA ASP A 477 7.83 9.21 11.92
C ASP A 477 6.36 8.74 11.95
N HIS A 478 5.41 9.66 12.13
CA HIS A 478 3.97 9.39 11.99
C HIS A 478 3.60 9.01 10.55
N ALA A 479 4.05 9.77 9.55
CA ALA A 479 3.75 9.53 8.14
C ALA A 479 4.23 8.15 7.65
N VAL A 480 5.28 7.60 8.27
CA VAL A 480 5.82 6.27 7.94
C VAL A 480 5.44 5.18 8.94
N ASP A 481 4.65 5.52 9.96
CA ASP A 481 4.25 4.63 11.08
C ASP A 481 5.43 3.89 11.73
N GLN A 482 6.55 4.59 11.89
CA GLN A 482 7.74 4.01 12.51
C GLN A 482 8.63 5.07 13.20
N PRO A 483 8.61 5.13 14.55
CA PRO A 483 9.48 6.00 15.33
C PRO A 483 10.98 5.81 15.09
N GLY A 484 11.72 6.91 15.10
CA GLY A 484 13.16 6.98 14.90
C GLY A 484 13.60 6.94 13.43
N THR A 485 12.67 6.90 12.48
CA THR A 485 12.98 6.85 11.05
C THR A 485 13.59 8.16 10.58
N PHE A 486 13.08 9.31 11.05
CA PHE A 486 13.62 10.64 10.76
C PHE A 486 15.10 10.74 11.13
N LYS A 487 15.46 10.35 12.36
CA LYS A 487 16.86 10.40 12.84
C LYS A 487 17.78 9.54 11.98
N ARG A 488 17.32 8.36 11.57
CA ARG A 488 18.07 7.45 10.69
C ARG A 488 18.24 8.04 9.29
N ALA A 489 17.18 8.61 8.73
CA ALA A 489 17.22 9.27 7.43
C ALA A 489 18.18 10.48 7.44
N VAL A 490 18.09 11.35 8.45
CA VAL A 490 19.01 12.48 8.66
C VAL A 490 20.47 12.02 8.74
N ALA A 491 20.76 10.94 9.49
CA ALA A 491 22.10 10.39 9.59
C ALA A 491 22.62 9.85 8.24
N ALA A 492 21.76 9.19 7.46
CA ALA A 492 22.10 8.69 6.13
C ALA A 492 22.34 9.83 5.12
N ILE A 493 21.52 10.89 5.15
CA ILE A 493 21.70 12.09 4.34
C ILE A 493 23.05 12.75 4.65
N LYS A 494 23.36 12.95 5.93
CA LYS A 494 24.66 13.52 6.36
C LYS A 494 25.83 12.68 5.86
N GLU A 495 25.74 11.35 5.93
CA GLU A 495 26.80 10.46 5.44
C GLU A 495 26.95 10.49 3.91
N ALA A 496 25.84 10.47 3.15
CA ALA A 496 25.86 10.60 1.69
C ALA A 496 26.52 11.92 1.26
N ARG A 497 26.15 13.03 1.90
CA ARG A 497 26.75 14.35 1.65
C ARG A 497 28.23 14.41 2.02
N ARG A 498 28.62 13.77 3.13
CA ARG A 498 30.03 13.66 3.55
C ARG A 498 30.87 12.94 2.51
N ARG A 499 30.31 11.92 1.84
CA ARG A 499 30.94 11.19 0.74
C ARG A 499 30.86 11.92 -0.61
N GLY A 500 30.29 13.13 -0.67
CA GLY A 500 30.24 13.96 -1.86
C GLY A 500 29.06 13.70 -2.80
N PHE A 501 28.09 12.86 -2.40
CA PHE A 501 26.87 12.69 -3.18
C PHE A 501 25.96 13.92 -3.09
N ARG A 502 25.23 14.19 -4.18
CA ARG A 502 24.11 15.12 -4.16
C ARG A 502 22.91 14.48 -3.48
N VAL A 503 22.25 15.23 -2.61
CA VAL A 503 21.04 14.78 -1.91
C VAL A 503 19.93 15.80 -2.07
N ASN A 504 18.80 15.34 -2.61
CA ASN A 504 17.52 16.04 -2.65
C ASN A 504 16.62 15.45 -1.57
N VAL A 505 15.94 16.29 -0.80
CA VAL A 505 14.85 15.84 0.09
C VAL A 505 13.55 15.87 -0.70
N ASN A 506 12.85 14.75 -0.75
CA ASN A 506 11.51 14.65 -1.33
C ASN A 506 10.48 14.66 -0.19
N ALA A 507 9.60 15.65 -0.18
CA ALA A 507 8.65 15.89 0.88
C ALA A 507 7.23 15.89 0.32
N THR A 508 6.39 15.03 0.90
CA THR A 508 4.96 14.96 0.66
C THR A 508 4.23 15.70 1.78
N VAL A 509 3.32 16.58 1.39
CA VAL A 509 2.52 17.39 2.32
C VAL A 509 1.13 16.80 2.41
N PHE A 510 0.72 16.38 3.60
CA PHE A 510 -0.61 15.83 3.90
C PHE A 510 -1.52 16.90 4.53
N ASP A 511 -2.83 16.65 4.56
CA ASP A 511 -3.80 17.53 5.23
C ASP A 511 -3.54 17.56 6.74
N GLY A 512 -3.84 18.70 7.37
CA GLY A 512 -3.60 18.91 8.81
C GLY A 512 -2.16 19.26 9.20
N HIS A 513 -1.19 19.27 8.28
CA HIS A 513 0.17 19.75 8.56
C HIS A 513 0.19 21.28 8.73
N PRO A 514 0.56 21.83 9.91
CA PRO A 514 0.63 23.27 10.10
C PRO A 514 1.69 23.92 9.20
N ALA A 515 1.38 25.06 8.60
CA ALA A 515 2.29 25.78 7.70
C ALA A 515 3.61 26.15 8.38
N GLU A 516 3.58 26.49 9.67
CA GLU A 516 4.74 26.84 10.48
C GLU A 516 5.68 25.65 10.68
N ARG A 517 5.12 24.45 10.86
CA ARG A 517 5.88 23.21 11.00
C ARG A 517 6.60 22.85 9.70
N LEU A 518 5.92 23.02 8.56
CA LEU A 518 6.52 22.82 7.23
C LEU A 518 7.59 23.88 6.92
N ALA A 519 7.37 25.14 7.27
CA ALA A 519 8.37 26.19 7.12
C ALA A 519 9.62 25.91 7.98
N ALA A 520 9.44 25.50 9.24
CA ALA A 520 10.53 25.08 10.11
C ALA A 520 11.27 23.84 9.58
N PHE A 521 10.54 22.89 8.99
CA PHE A 521 11.12 21.75 8.31
C PHE A 521 11.99 22.17 7.12
N PHE A 522 11.55 23.13 6.29
CA PHE A 522 12.34 23.63 5.18
C PHE A 522 13.59 24.40 5.63
N ASP A 523 13.50 25.18 6.70
CA ASP A 523 14.66 25.78 7.37
C ASP A 523 15.64 24.69 7.80
N PHE A 524 15.18 23.67 8.53
CA PHE A 524 16.00 22.53 8.95
C PHE A 524 16.69 21.84 7.76
N VAL A 525 15.96 21.52 6.69
CA VAL A 525 16.50 20.82 5.53
C VAL A 525 17.57 21.66 4.81
N THR A 526 17.35 22.97 4.70
CA THR A 526 18.23 23.85 3.94
C THR A 526 19.43 24.36 4.73
N ASP A 527 19.25 24.72 5.99
CA ASP A 527 20.24 25.38 6.82
C ASP A 527 21.02 24.39 7.70
N GLU A 528 20.33 23.43 8.34
CA GLU A 528 20.97 22.48 9.27
C GLU A 528 21.43 21.19 8.58
N LEU A 529 20.54 20.56 7.82
CA LEU A 529 20.84 19.34 7.08
C LEU A 529 21.70 19.62 5.85
N GLY A 530 21.56 20.84 5.31
CA GLY A 530 22.29 21.36 4.16
C GLY A 530 22.02 20.63 2.84
N ALA A 531 20.88 19.95 2.70
CA ALA A 531 20.52 19.23 1.47
C ALA A 531 20.67 20.12 0.22
N ASP A 532 20.96 19.54 -0.95
CA ASP A 532 21.17 20.31 -2.17
C ASP A 532 19.87 20.97 -2.65
N ALA A 533 18.75 20.29 -2.47
CA ALA A 533 17.43 20.78 -2.84
C ALA A 533 16.28 20.10 -2.08
N ILE A 534 15.09 20.68 -2.18
CA ILE A 534 13.80 20.15 -1.73
C ILE A 534 12.91 19.96 -2.96
N THR A 535 12.33 18.78 -3.12
CA THR A 535 11.15 18.54 -3.95
C THR A 535 9.96 18.50 -3.02
N VAL A 536 9.03 19.45 -3.14
CA VAL A 536 7.81 19.48 -2.32
C VAL A 536 6.57 19.21 -3.15
N SER A 537 5.69 18.33 -2.72
CA SER A 537 4.45 18.02 -3.43
C SER A 537 3.31 17.81 -2.45
N PRO A 538 2.07 18.23 -2.76
CA PRO A 538 0.92 17.73 -2.02
C PRO A 538 0.82 16.22 -2.19
N GLY A 539 0.32 15.55 -1.15
CA GLY A 539 -0.08 14.15 -1.20
C GLY A 539 -1.22 13.97 -2.20
N TYR A 540 -1.29 12.78 -2.80
CA TYR A 540 -2.38 12.36 -3.67
C TYR A 540 -3.06 11.15 -3.07
N SER A 541 -4.38 11.17 -3.00
CA SER A 541 -5.18 10.03 -2.57
C SER A 541 -5.08 8.92 -3.60
N TYR A 542 -4.14 8.02 -3.39
CA TYR A 542 -4.21 6.73 -4.06
C TYR A 542 -5.52 6.06 -3.64
N GLU A 543 -6.23 5.44 -4.59
CA GLU A 543 -7.46 4.66 -4.38
C GLU A 543 -7.36 3.64 -3.23
N ARG A 544 -6.12 3.30 -2.82
CA ARG A 544 -5.79 2.23 -1.88
C ARG A 544 -5.01 2.69 -0.65
N ALA A 545 -4.77 3.98 -0.49
CA ALA A 545 -4.15 4.45 0.75
C ALA A 545 -5.08 4.12 1.93
N PRO A 546 -4.61 3.41 2.98
CA PRO A 546 -5.38 3.13 4.19
C PRO A 546 -6.05 4.38 4.79
N ASP A 547 -5.37 5.52 4.70
CA ASP A 547 -5.89 6.82 5.13
C ASP A 547 -6.37 7.64 3.92
N GLN A 548 -7.69 7.79 3.77
CA GLN A 548 -8.32 8.61 2.73
C GLN A 548 -8.74 10.00 3.25
N GLN A 549 -8.66 10.24 4.56
CA GLN A 549 -9.28 11.42 5.20
C GLN A 549 -8.37 12.65 5.21
N HIS A 550 -7.05 12.45 5.07
CA HIS A 550 -6.04 13.52 5.19
C HIS A 550 -5.46 13.99 3.84
N PHE A 551 -6.24 13.97 2.76
CA PHE A 551 -5.79 14.53 1.48
C PHE A 551 -6.37 15.93 1.21
N LEU A 552 -5.49 16.86 0.85
CA LEU A 552 -5.85 18.25 0.54
C LEU A 552 -6.64 18.31 -0.77
N ASN A 553 -7.82 18.95 -0.74
CA ASN A 553 -8.43 19.43 -1.98
C ASN A 553 -7.61 20.60 -2.55
N ARG A 554 -7.89 21.01 -3.80
CA ARG A 554 -7.09 22.06 -4.46
C ARG A 554 -7.09 23.40 -3.72
N SER A 555 -8.24 23.81 -3.19
CA SER A 555 -8.36 25.07 -2.46
C SER A 555 -7.50 25.06 -1.19
N LYS A 556 -7.64 24.01 -0.37
CA LYS A 556 -6.82 23.81 0.84
C LYS A 556 -5.33 23.72 0.51
N THR A 557 -4.97 23.01 -0.57
CA THR A 557 -3.58 22.94 -1.04
C THR A 557 -3.04 24.35 -1.32
N LYS A 558 -3.79 25.15 -2.06
CA LYS A 558 -3.38 26.51 -2.42
C LYS A 558 -3.22 27.42 -1.21
N GLU A 559 -4.15 27.36 -0.27
CA GLU A 559 -4.12 28.12 0.97
C GLU A 559 -2.89 27.75 1.79
N LEU A 560 -2.68 26.44 2.04
CA LEU A 560 -1.53 25.94 2.78
C LEU A 560 -0.21 26.36 2.15
N PHE A 561 -0.02 26.18 0.83
CA PHE A 561 1.21 26.59 0.16
C PHE A 561 1.42 28.11 0.18
N ARG A 562 0.35 28.93 0.15
CA ARG A 562 0.47 30.38 0.31
C ARG A 562 0.94 30.77 1.70
N GLU A 563 0.41 30.13 2.74
CA GLU A 563 0.85 30.35 4.12
C GLU A 563 2.33 29.96 4.28
N ILE A 564 2.71 28.79 3.80
CA ILE A 564 4.11 28.31 3.81
C ILE A 564 5.03 29.31 3.10
N PHE A 565 4.69 29.74 1.88
CA PHE A 565 5.53 30.68 1.14
C PHE A 565 5.53 32.08 1.74
N ALA A 566 4.50 32.48 2.47
CA ALA A 566 4.48 33.76 3.20
C ALA A 566 5.48 33.72 4.36
N LEU A 567 5.49 32.61 5.11
CA LEU A 567 6.48 32.35 6.16
C LEU A 567 7.91 32.23 5.61
N GLY A 568 8.04 31.77 4.36
CA GLY A 568 9.30 31.67 3.62
C GLY A 568 9.83 32.98 3.04
N ALA A 569 9.13 34.11 3.20
CA ALA A 569 9.56 35.39 2.63
C ALA A 569 10.95 35.79 3.15
N GLY A 570 11.91 35.97 2.24
CA GLY A 570 13.31 36.30 2.57
C GLY A 570 14.17 35.10 3.00
N LYS A 571 13.60 33.90 3.14
CA LYS A 571 14.35 32.66 3.38
C LYS A 571 15.03 32.17 2.11
N LYS A 572 16.07 31.34 2.26
CA LYS A 572 16.87 30.80 1.13
C LYS A 572 16.53 29.34 0.84
N TRP A 573 15.23 28.99 0.88
CA TRP A 573 14.79 27.64 0.57
C TRP A 573 15.14 27.26 -0.87
N ARG A 574 15.73 26.08 -1.04
CA ARG A 574 16.29 25.61 -2.32
C ARG A 574 15.38 24.54 -2.92
N PHE A 575 14.33 24.96 -3.60
CA PHE A 575 13.46 24.01 -4.31
C PHE A 575 14.08 23.53 -5.63
N SER A 576 13.90 22.25 -5.94
CA SER A 576 14.32 21.65 -7.22
C SER A 576 13.36 21.95 -8.36
N GLN A 577 12.11 22.30 -8.05
CA GLN A 577 11.06 22.58 -9.02
C GLN A 577 11.17 23.98 -9.62
N SER A 578 10.50 24.17 -10.76
CA SER A 578 10.36 25.45 -11.43
C SER A 578 9.64 26.49 -10.56
N SER A 579 10.01 27.77 -10.70
CA SER A 579 9.33 28.85 -9.99
C SER A 579 7.83 28.93 -10.34
N LEU A 580 7.47 28.59 -11.58
CA LEU A 580 6.07 28.57 -12.02
C LEU A 580 5.26 27.41 -11.42
N PHE A 581 5.89 26.27 -11.12
CA PHE A 581 5.18 25.19 -10.40
C PHE A 581 4.91 25.58 -8.95
N LEU A 582 5.87 26.20 -8.27
CA LEU A 582 5.64 26.70 -6.91
C LEU A 582 4.57 27.81 -6.90
N ASP A 583 4.57 28.67 -7.91
CA ASP A 583 3.54 29.70 -8.09
C ASP A 583 2.15 29.10 -8.41
N PHE A 584 2.11 27.96 -9.11
CA PHE A 584 0.90 27.15 -9.30
C PHE A 584 0.40 26.55 -7.99
N LEU A 585 1.29 25.99 -7.16
CA LEU A 585 0.92 25.49 -5.83
C LEU A 585 0.33 26.60 -4.95
N ALA A 586 0.78 27.85 -5.09
CA ALA A 586 0.21 29.01 -4.41
C ALA A 586 -1.09 29.57 -5.04
N GLY A 587 -1.64 28.89 -6.05
CA GLY A 587 -2.88 29.27 -6.71
C GLY A 587 -2.78 30.49 -7.64
N ASN A 588 -1.58 30.91 -8.04
CA ASN A 588 -1.38 32.05 -8.94
C ASN A 588 -1.38 31.67 -10.43
N GLN A 589 -1.23 30.39 -10.72
CA GLN A 589 -1.32 29.84 -12.07
C GLN A 589 -2.48 28.87 -12.16
N SER A 590 -3.09 28.77 -13.35
CA SER A 590 -4.01 27.70 -13.70
C SER A 590 -3.35 26.87 -14.80
N PHE A 591 -3.01 25.63 -14.49
CA PHE A 591 -2.31 24.72 -15.40
C PHE A 591 -3.16 23.49 -15.70
N GLN A 592 -3.08 23.06 -16.96
CA GLN A 592 -3.52 21.73 -17.36
C GLN A 592 -2.38 20.73 -17.15
N CYS A 593 -2.74 19.52 -16.71
CA CYS A 593 -1.78 18.45 -16.44
C CYS A 593 -1.13 17.96 -17.75
N THR A 594 0.16 17.63 -17.71
CA THR A 594 0.89 16.97 -18.81
C THR A 594 1.22 15.54 -18.38
N PRO A 595 0.24 14.61 -18.39
CA PRO A 595 0.40 13.27 -17.80
C PRO A 595 1.47 12.42 -18.50
N TRP A 596 1.70 12.62 -19.80
CA TRP A 596 2.78 11.97 -20.56
C TRP A 596 4.18 12.52 -20.27
N GLY A 597 4.29 13.60 -19.48
CA GLY A 597 5.57 14.19 -19.10
C GLY A 597 6.40 13.26 -18.21
N ASN A 598 5.72 12.45 -17.40
CA ASN A 598 6.34 11.48 -16.49
C ASN A 598 5.76 10.06 -16.69
N PRO A 599 6.06 9.39 -17.83
CA PRO A 599 5.59 8.02 -18.07
C PRO A 599 6.21 7.06 -17.05
N THR A 600 5.51 5.96 -16.79
CA THR A 600 5.91 5.00 -15.76
C THR A 600 6.09 3.60 -16.32
N ARG A 601 7.21 2.98 -15.96
CA ARG A 601 7.50 1.56 -16.21
C ARG A 601 7.64 0.85 -14.88
N ASN A 602 6.87 -0.23 -14.69
CA ASN A 602 6.91 -1.05 -13.48
C ASN A 602 6.69 -2.54 -13.81
N VAL A 603 6.62 -3.43 -12.82
CA VAL A 603 6.51 -4.89 -13.02
C VAL A 603 5.25 -5.34 -13.79
N PHE A 604 4.23 -4.50 -13.96
CA PHE A 604 3.07 -4.79 -14.82
C PHE A 604 3.31 -4.43 -16.29
N GLY A 605 4.16 -3.43 -16.58
CA GLY A 605 4.39 -2.93 -17.93
C GLY A 605 4.62 -1.41 -17.95
N TRP A 606 4.35 -0.80 -19.10
CA TRP A 606 4.20 0.65 -19.22
C TRP A 606 2.80 1.05 -18.75
N GLN A 607 2.73 1.80 -17.66
CA GLN A 607 1.47 2.15 -16.99
C GLN A 607 0.73 3.27 -17.71
N LYS A 608 -0.58 3.07 -17.94
CA LYS A 608 -1.55 4.05 -18.45
C LYS A 608 -2.37 4.65 -17.29
N PRO A 609 -2.69 5.96 -17.31
CA PRO A 609 -2.09 6.98 -18.16
C PRO A 609 -0.76 7.52 -17.60
N CYS A 610 -0.59 7.55 -16.28
CA CYS A 610 0.46 8.34 -15.63
C CYS A 610 1.04 7.62 -14.41
N TYR A 611 1.93 8.29 -13.69
CA TYR A 611 2.59 7.72 -12.50
C TYR A 611 1.66 7.36 -11.33
N LEU A 612 0.58 8.14 -11.14
CA LEU A 612 -0.31 8.00 -9.99
C LEU A 612 -1.51 7.10 -10.28
N ILE A 613 -2.05 7.20 -11.49
CA ILE A 613 -3.24 6.46 -11.91
C ILE A 613 -2.78 5.27 -12.76
N GLY A 614 -3.20 4.06 -12.37
CA GLY A 614 -2.94 2.81 -13.07
C GLY A 614 -4.22 2.18 -13.61
N GLU A 615 -4.67 2.66 -14.77
CA GLU A 615 -5.87 2.17 -15.45
C GLU A 615 -5.59 1.14 -16.54
N GLY A 616 -4.32 0.91 -16.85
CA GLY A 616 -3.94 -0.15 -17.77
C GLY A 616 -2.44 -0.23 -17.94
N TYR A 617 -2.02 -1.24 -18.69
CA TYR A 617 -0.62 -1.48 -18.96
C TYR A 617 -0.43 -1.84 -20.43
N THR A 618 0.75 -1.54 -20.97
CA THR A 618 1.13 -1.94 -22.32
C THR A 618 2.59 -2.40 -22.36
N GLY A 619 2.95 -3.14 -23.41
CA GLY A 619 4.26 -3.76 -23.55
C GLY A 619 5.38 -2.82 -24.02
N SER A 620 5.04 -1.65 -24.58
CA SER A 620 6.02 -0.71 -25.13
C SER A 620 5.68 0.75 -24.81
N PHE A 621 6.71 1.58 -24.68
CA PHE A 621 6.58 3.03 -24.52
C PHE A 621 5.86 3.64 -25.72
N ARG A 622 6.13 3.13 -26.92
CA ARG A 622 5.42 3.57 -28.13
C ARG A 622 3.91 3.38 -28.01
N ALA A 623 3.48 2.18 -27.63
CA ALA A 623 2.06 1.88 -27.42
C ALA A 623 1.46 2.74 -26.29
N LEU A 624 2.21 3.01 -25.22
CA LEU A 624 1.77 3.95 -24.17
C LEU A 624 1.47 5.33 -24.77
N MET A 625 2.36 5.84 -25.61
CA MET A 625 2.22 7.18 -26.19
C MET A 625 1.13 7.26 -27.26
N GLU A 626 0.99 6.23 -28.10
CA GLU A 626 0.09 6.21 -29.27
C GLU A 626 -1.35 5.75 -28.93
N GLU A 627 -1.51 4.77 -28.04
CA GLU A 627 -2.82 4.14 -27.78
C GLU A 627 -3.56 4.71 -26.56
N THR A 628 -2.89 5.49 -25.72
CA THR A 628 -3.54 6.10 -24.54
C THR A 628 -4.34 7.31 -24.98
N ASP A 629 -5.61 7.36 -24.60
CA ASP A 629 -6.44 8.56 -24.77
C ASP A 629 -6.07 9.62 -23.73
N TRP A 630 -4.92 10.27 -23.95
CA TRP A 630 -4.40 11.33 -23.10
C TRP A 630 -5.38 12.49 -22.88
N ASP A 631 -6.28 12.71 -23.84
CA ASP A 631 -7.20 13.83 -23.78
C ASP A 631 -8.36 13.59 -22.80
N SER A 632 -8.61 12.34 -22.41
CA SER A 632 -9.55 11.98 -21.34
C SER A 632 -9.02 12.17 -19.91
N TYR A 633 -7.77 12.64 -19.74
CA TYR A 633 -7.11 12.74 -18.44
C TYR A 633 -6.68 14.18 -18.09
N GLY A 634 -6.64 14.47 -16.79
CA GLY A 634 -6.24 15.77 -16.24
C GLY A 634 -7.40 16.47 -15.51
N THR A 635 -7.09 17.51 -14.74
CA THR A 635 -8.10 18.28 -14.02
C THR A 635 -9.15 18.85 -14.97
N GLY A 636 -10.42 18.70 -14.60
CA GLY A 636 -11.57 19.08 -15.42
C GLY A 636 -11.96 18.07 -16.49
N ARG A 637 -11.16 17.02 -16.70
CA ARG A 637 -11.44 15.96 -17.68
C ARG A 637 -11.76 14.62 -17.04
N TYR A 638 -11.21 14.36 -15.86
CA TYR A 638 -11.42 13.10 -15.15
C TYR A 638 -11.57 13.30 -13.64
N GLU A 639 -12.57 12.66 -13.03
CA GLU A 639 -12.85 12.77 -11.59
C GLU A 639 -11.65 12.41 -10.71
N LYS A 640 -10.88 11.35 -11.01
CA LYS A 640 -9.67 11.02 -10.24
C LYS A 640 -8.55 12.06 -10.33
N CYS A 641 -8.63 12.99 -11.29
CA CYS A 641 -7.70 14.10 -11.44
C CYS A 641 -8.21 15.41 -10.85
N ALA A 642 -9.44 15.43 -10.31
CA ALA A 642 -10.11 16.64 -9.84
C ALA A 642 -9.24 17.42 -8.84
N ASP A 643 -8.67 16.73 -7.85
CA ASP A 643 -7.86 17.36 -6.80
C ASP A 643 -6.35 17.33 -7.03
N CYS A 644 -5.89 16.78 -8.16
CA CYS A 644 -4.46 16.58 -8.38
C CYS A 644 -3.71 17.91 -8.57
N MET A 645 -2.63 18.08 -7.81
CA MET A 645 -1.65 19.17 -7.96
C MET A 645 -0.19 18.65 -7.89
N VAL A 646 0.00 17.35 -8.11
CA VAL A 646 1.28 16.66 -7.90
C VAL A 646 2.31 17.03 -8.96
N HIS A 647 3.55 17.23 -8.53
CA HIS A 647 4.65 17.64 -9.40
C HIS A 647 4.83 16.75 -10.65
N CYS A 648 4.56 15.44 -10.60
CA CYS A 648 4.78 14.54 -11.73
C CYS A 648 3.94 14.90 -12.98
N GLY A 649 2.79 15.54 -12.81
CA GLY A 649 1.93 15.99 -13.91
C GLY A 649 2.08 17.47 -14.24
N TYR A 650 2.32 18.32 -13.24
CA TYR A 650 2.30 19.78 -13.39
C TYR A 650 3.68 20.43 -13.50
N GLU A 651 4.75 19.81 -12.98
CA GLU A 651 6.12 20.32 -13.21
C GLU A 651 6.49 20.25 -14.70
N PRO A 652 6.15 19.20 -15.49
CA PRO A 652 6.33 19.23 -16.93
C PRO A 652 5.62 20.40 -17.60
N THR A 653 4.36 20.67 -17.23
CA THR A 653 3.62 21.85 -17.72
C THR A 653 4.34 23.15 -17.36
N ALA A 654 4.75 23.29 -16.11
CA ALA A 654 5.41 24.50 -15.60
C ALA A 654 6.80 24.72 -16.22
N ALA A 655 7.56 23.65 -16.46
CA ALA A 655 8.85 23.68 -17.13
C ALA A 655 8.70 24.13 -18.59
N GLU A 656 7.68 23.62 -19.29
CA GLU A 656 7.37 24.05 -20.65
C GLU A 656 6.95 25.53 -20.70
N HIS A 657 6.10 25.96 -19.77
CA HIS A 657 5.70 27.36 -19.62
C HIS A 657 6.87 28.28 -19.27
N SER A 658 7.82 27.81 -18.47
CA SER A 658 9.02 28.58 -18.12
C SER A 658 9.89 28.86 -19.34
N LEU A 659 9.90 27.96 -20.33
CA LEU A 659 10.62 28.13 -21.59
C LEU A 659 9.87 28.99 -22.60
N SER A 660 8.55 28.86 -22.70
CA SER A 660 7.74 29.68 -23.61
C SER A 660 7.53 31.11 -23.09
N ARG A 661 7.57 31.30 -21.77
CA ARG A 661 7.36 32.60 -21.08
C ARG A 661 8.49 32.87 -20.08
N PRO A 662 9.74 33.02 -20.54
CA PRO A 662 10.91 33.17 -19.66
C PRO A 662 10.81 34.40 -18.75
N TRP A 663 10.18 35.49 -19.23
CA TRP A 663 9.93 36.68 -18.44
C TRP A 663 9.00 36.45 -17.26
N ALA A 664 7.97 35.59 -17.41
CA ALA A 664 7.06 35.26 -16.32
C ALA A 664 7.78 34.47 -15.21
N ALA A 665 8.52 33.43 -15.61
CA ALA A 665 9.32 32.63 -14.67
C ALA A 665 10.39 33.46 -13.96
N LEU A 666 11.04 34.38 -14.67
CA LEU A 666 12.03 35.31 -14.12
C LEU A 666 11.38 36.30 -13.13
N MET A 667 10.21 36.84 -13.46
CA MET A 667 9.48 37.76 -12.57
C MET A 667 9.10 37.09 -11.26
N VAL A 668 8.56 35.86 -11.28
CA VAL A 668 8.26 35.09 -10.06
C VAL A 668 9.54 34.85 -9.25
N LYS A 669 10.65 34.50 -9.92
CA LYS A 669 11.93 34.27 -9.25
C LYS A 669 12.48 35.53 -8.57
N LEU A 670 12.30 36.71 -9.18
CA LEU A 670 12.81 37.98 -8.65
C LEU A 670 11.90 38.59 -7.58
N ARG A 671 10.59 38.51 -7.75
CA ARG A 671 9.60 39.11 -6.84
C ARG A 671 9.18 38.17 -5.70
N GLY A 672 9.50 36.88 -5.82
CA GLY A 672 8.96 35.85 -4.94
C GLY A 672 7.57 35.40 -5.40
N ILE A 673 7.07 34.35 -4.74
CA ILE A 673 5.74 33.81 -4.98
C ILE A 673 4.72 34.76 -4.35
N ARG A 674 3.65 35.08 -5.08
CA ARG A 674 2.58 35.92 -4.56
C ARG A 674 1.72 35.14 -3.56
N THR A 675 1.56 35.65 -2.35
CA THR A 675 0.81 34.97 -1.28
C THR A 675 -0.46 35.69 -0.84
N THR A 676 -0.71 36.91 -1.36
CA THR A 676 -1.90 37.73 -1.06
C THR A 676 -2.66 38.12 -2.34
N GLY A 677 -3.93 38.48 -2.20
CA GLY A 677 -4.81 38.86 -3.32
C GLY A 677 -5.48 37.67 -4.04
N PRO A 678 -6.26 37.93 -5.10
CA PRO A 678 -7.10 36.93 -5.75
C PRO A 678 -6.27 35.83 -6.45
N MET A 679 -6.70 34.57 -6.28
CA MET A 679 -6.14 33.40 -6.98
C MET A 679 -6.56 33.37 -8.45
N ALA A 680 -5.83 32.62 -9.27
CA ALA A 680 -6.23 32.34 -10.64
C ALA A 680 -7.54 31.53 -10.67
N PRO A 681 -8.40 31.72 -11.70
CA PRO A 681 -9.62 30.94 -11.85
C PRO A 681 -9.36 29.44 -11.84
N GLU A 682 -10.23 28.69 -11.15
CA GLU A 682 -10.17 27.24 -11.17
C GLU A 682 -10.65 26.66 -12.50
N ILE A 683 -10.18 25.46 -12.78
CA ILE A 683 -10.64 24.68 -13.92
C ILE A 683 -12.03 24.13 -13.58
N ASP A 684 -12.97 24.30 -14.49
CA ASP A 684 -14.31 23.72 -14.35
C ASP A 684 -14.24 22.19 -14.34
N LEU A 685 -14.89 21.58 -13.34
CA LEU A 685 -14.96 20.14 -13.13
C LEU A 685 -16.26 19.53 -13.65
N SER A 686 -17.23 20.34 -14.08
CA SER A 686 -18.57 19.88 -14.47
C SER A 686 -18.61 18.88 -15.63
N GLN A 687 -17.56 18.89 -16.46
CA GLN A 687 -17.43 18.02 -17.64
C GLN A 687 -16.45 16.85 -17.40
N ALA A 688 -16.01 16.63 -16.16
CA ALA A 688 -15.12 15.53 -15.84
C ALA A 688 -15.84 14.19 -16.02
N ARG A 689 -15.21 13.23 -16.70
CA ARG A 689 -15.74 11.87 -16.82
C ARG A 689 -15.70 11.14 -15.46
N PRO A 690 -16.62 10.20 -15.20
CA PRO A 690 -16.69 9.46 -13.94
C PRO A 690 -15.45 8.60 -13.65
N ALA A 691 -15.09 8.47 -12.37
CA ALA A 691 -14.00 7.62 -11.89
C ALA A 691 -14.20 6.12 -12.20
N GLU A 692 -13.15 5.47 -12.71
CA GLU A 692 -13.15 4.02 -13.01
C GLU A 692 -12.25 3.24 -12.03
N TYR A 693 -12.84 2.34 -11.25
CA TYR A 693 -12.15 1.55 -10.22
C TYR A 693 -11.81 0.15 -10.75
N ILE A 694 -10.72 0.06 -11.52
CA ILE A 694 -10.32 -1.15 -12.26
C ILE A 694 -9.04 -1.81 -11.74
N PHE A 695 -8.58 -1.35 -10.59
CA PHE A 695 -7.34 -1.80 -9.97
C PHE A 695 -7.33 -3.32 -9.72
N ASP A 696 -8.38 -3.86 -9.08
CA ASP A 696 -8.44 -5.27 -8.70
C ASP A 696 -8.38 -6.20 -9.92
N ARG A 697 -9.01 -5.79 -11.02
CA ARG A 697 -8.95 -6.53 -12.29
C ARG A 697 -7.50 -6.68 -12.76
N HIS A 698 -6.72 -5.60 -12.75
CA HIS A 698 -5.31 -5.64 -13.17
C HIS A 698 -4.46 -6.53 -12.26
N VAL A 699 -4.72 -6.51 -10.95
CA VAL A 699 -4.05 -7.42 -10.01
C VAL A 699 -4.38 -8.87 -10.33
N GLN A 700 -5.65 -9.20 -10.55
CA GLN A 700 -6.05 -10.58 -10.87
C GLN A 700 -5.47 -11.06 -12.21
N GLU A 701 -5.43 -10.19 -13.22
CA GLU A 701 -4.78 -10.48 -14.50
C GLU A 701 -3.29 -10.76 -14.31
N LYS A 702 -2.58 -9.91 -13.57
CA LYS A 702 -1.15 -10.12 -13.31
C LYS A 702 -0.87 -11.38 -12.51
N LEU A 703 -1.68 -11.69 -11.50
CA LEU A 703 -1.57 -12.94 -10.74
C LEU A 703 -1.78 -14.17 -11.63
N ARG A 704 -2.76 -14.11 -12.54
CA ARG A 704 -2.97 -15.18 -13.53
C ARG A 704 -1.73 -15.34 -14.42
N ASP A 705 -1.16 -14.24 -14.92
CA ASP A 705 0.01 -14.29 -15.79
C ASP A 705 1.24 -14.86 -15.08
N ILE A 706 1.43 -14.54 -13.79
CA ILE A 706 2.48 -15.11 -12.94
C ILE A 706 2.29 -16.63 -12.83
N ARG A 707 1.07 -17.10 -12.49
CA ARG A 707 0.78 -18.54 -12.38
C ARG A 707 1.04 -19.28 -13.69
N LEU A 708 0.61 -18.73 -14.82
CA LEU A 708 0.86 -19.34 -16.14
C LEU A 708 2.36 -19.42 -16.47
N ALA A 709 3.14 -18.41 -16.09
CA ALA A 709 4.59 -18.43 -16.28
C ALA A 709 5.28 -19.49 -15.40
N GLU A 710 4.84 -19.65 -14.15
CA GLU A 710 5.34 -20.68 -13.21
C GLU A 710 5.00 -22.10 -13.69
N GLU A 711 3.79 -22.33 -14.19
CA GLU A 711 3.37 -23.60 -14.80
C GLU A 711 4.24 -23.93 -16.03
N ALA A 712 4.46 -22.96 -16.92
CA ALA A 712 5.30 -23.14 -18.11
C ALA A 712 6.77 -23.45 -17.75
N ALA A 713 7.31 -22.77 -16.73
CA ALA A 713 8.66 -23.03 -16.23
C ALA A 713 8.79 -24.45 -15.63
N SER A 714 7.78 -24.90 -14.88
CA SER A 714 7.73 -26.24 -14.27
C SER A 714 7.68 -27.33 -15.33
N GLN A 715 6.85 -27.18 -16.37
CA GLN A 715 6.77 -28.12 -17.50
C GLN A 715 8.08 -28.21 -18.30
N THR A 716 8.83 -27.11 -18.39
CA THR A 716 10.14 -27.07 -19.06
C THR A 716 11.20 -27.81 -18.25
N GLN A 717 11.18 -27.69 -16.92
CA GLN A 717 12.06 -28.48 -16.04
C GLN A 717 11.73 -29.99 -16.05
N GLU A 718 10.45 -30.36 -16.16
CA GLU A 718 10.02 -31.76 -16.29
C GLU A 718 10.44 -32.40 -17.62
N LYS A 719 10.37 -31.64 -18.73
CA LYS A 719 10.85 -32.11 -20.04
C LYS A 719 12.38 -32.25 -20.09
N GLY A 720 13.13 -31.43 -19.35
CA GLY A 720 14.59 -31.55 -19.22
C GLY A 720 15.06 -32.72 -18.34
N ARG A 721 14.16 -33.37 -17.59
CA ARG A 721 14.46 -34.51 -16.70
C ARG A 721 14.11 -35.89 -17.27
N ARG A 722 13.65 -36.00 -18.52
CA ARG A 722 13.46 -37.32 -19.14
C ARG A 722 14.84 -37.96 -19.43
N PRO A 723 15.13 -39.16 -18.88
CA PRO A 723 16.40 -39.83 -19.14
C PRO A 723 16.47 -40.23 -20.62
N ALA A 724 17.65 -40.08 -21.22
CA ALA A 724 17.95 -40.64 -22.53
C ALA A 724 17.80 -42.16 -22.46
N THR A 725 16.64 -42.68 -22.88
CA THR A 725 16.43 -44.11 -23.02
C THR A 725 17.14 -44.60 -24.28
N ASN A 726 18.23 -45.33 -24.05
CA ASN A 726 18.90 -46.33 -24.88
C ASN A 726 18.41 -46.47 -26.33
N ALA A 727 19.23 -46.00 -27.27
CA ALA A 727 19.31 -46.60 -28.60
C ALA A 727 20.32 -47.76 -28.52
N ALA A 728 19.84 -48.97 -28.78
CA ALA A 728 20.64 -50.14 -29.13
C ALA A 728 20.43 -50.44 -30.62
#